data_AF-A0A453E6Z4-F1
#
_entry.id   AF-A0A453E6Z4-F1
#
_cell.length_a   1.000
_cell.length_b   1.000
_cell.length_c   1.000
_cell.angle_alpha   90.00
_cell.angle_beta   90.00
_cell.angle_gamma   90.00
#
_symmetry.space_group_name_H-M   'P 1'
#
loop_
_entity.id
_entity.type
_entity.pdbx_description
1 polymer ?
#
loop_
_entity_poly.entity_id
_entity_poly.type
_entity_poly.pdbx_seq_one_letter_code
_entity_poly.pdbx_strand_id
1 'polypeptide(L)'
;GDFSTTCELSEEVQLDGDVYITGNGSLVLNSGAALTCEKPGCVISANLSGEVRLGRGVRVVAGWVSLAAANITIADTVIVNTSGLAGDPPDRTSGVPTGTHGDGGGHGGRGASCYVKDGQSQEDSWGGDAYAWSDLEHPFSYGSKGGSTSVEKDYGGVGGGILWLFADDLLMNGTVLADGGDSSDKGGGGSGGSIYIKAETMHGAGKISASGGNGLAGGGGGRVSINVFSRHDDTQIFVHGGMSSGCPDNAGAAGTLYDAVPKSLDVNNNNMSTQTDTLLLDFPNQPLWTNVNIRNHAKVVVPLLWSRVQVQGQLSLKSGAVLTFGLTGYPYSEFELMAEELLMSDSTIKVFGALRMSVKMLLMWNSRMLINGGGDSVVATSLLDASNLIVLKESSVIHSTANLGVRGQGLLNLSGDGDIIEAPRLILSLFYSIRVGPGSILRGPLVNGSNGDVSPKLNCEDESCPVEIIHPPEDCNLNSSLSFTLQVCRVEDIDVWGLVQGTVIHFNRARSVTVHTSGTISTTGLGCKSGIGRGRLLSSGLSGGGGHGGKGGNSVVNGSRAEGGPTYGNADLPCELGSGSGNDSTGLSTAGGGIIVLGSWEYSLPSLTLYGTIESNGGSLTDAVTNSSIGPGGGSGGTVLLFVRTLSLAESSVLSSVGGFGRAGSGGGGGGRIHFHWSNIPTGDEYVPVAAIKGSILASGGISKGPGFPGENGTVTGRACPKGLYGTFCKECPLGTYKNVTGSSKSLCFPCPSAELPRRAVYTSVRGGAAETPCPYICVSDRYRMPHCYTALEELIYTFGGPWLFGLLLSGLLILLALVLSVARMKFAGTDELPGPAPTQQGSQIDHSFPFLESLNEVLETNRAEESHGHVHRMYFMGPNTFSEPWHLPHTPAEQITEIVYEDAFNRFVDEINTLAAYQWWEGSIYSILCILAYPLAWSWQQWRRRKKLQRLREFVRSEYDHSCLRSCRSRALYEGLKVTATPDLMLGYLDFFLGGDEKRPDLPPRLRQRFPMSLIFGGDGSYMAPFSLHSDSVLTSLMSQV
;
A
#
# COMPACT_ATOMS: atom_id res chain seq x y z
N GLY A 1 -40.79 -56.56 -17.80
CA GLY A 1 -40.15 -56.94 -19.07
C GLY A 1 -38.81 -57.58 -18.79
N ASP A 2 -37.83 -57.40 -19.68
CA ASP A 2 -36.44 -57.82 -19.47
C ASP A 2 -35.50 -56.60 -19.38
N PHE A 3 -34.25 -56.81 -18.97
CA PHE A 3 -33.25 -55.74 -18.90
C PHE A 3 -32.66 -55.35 -20.27
N SER A 4 -33.08 -56.02 -21.36
CA SER A 4 -32.67 -55.70 -22.73
C SER A 4 -33.61 -54.66 -23.37
N THR A 5 -34.86 -54.59 -22.91
CA THR A 5 -35.90 -53.66 -23.38
C THR A 5 -36.34 -52.70 -22.28
N THR A 6 -37.39 -53.04 -21.52
CA THR A 6 -37.90 -52.23 -20.40
C THR A 6 -38.32 -53.16 -19.27
N CYS A 7 -37.67 -53.00 -18.13
CA CYS A 7 -38.03 -53.66 -16.89
C CYS A 7 -38.85 -52.71 -16.02
N GLU A 8 -40.15 -52.98 -15.91
CA GLU A 8 -41.05 -52.20 -15.05
C GLU A 8 -41.28 -52.92 -13.73
N LEU A 9 -41.09 -52.22 -12.62
CA LEU A 9 -41.36 -52.68 -11.27
C LEU A 9 -42.54 -51.89 -10.70
N SER A 10 -43.60 -52.58 -10.28
CA SER A 10 -44.79 -51.95 -9.68
C SER A 10 -45.07 -52.41 -8.25
N GLU A 11 -44.30 -53.36 -7.72
CA GLU A 11 -44.47 -53.94 -6.39
C GLU A 11 -43.24 -53.67 -5.51
N GLU A 12 -43.39 -53.90 -4.21
CA GLU A 12 -42.26 -53.87 -3.26
C GLU A 12 -41.46 -55.17 -3.38
N VAL A 13 -40.15 -55.05 -3.62
CA VAL A 13 -39.22 -56.16 -3.72
C VAL A 13 -38.15 -56.02 -2.64
N GLN A 14 -38.14 -56.97 -1.72
CA GLN A 14 -37.11 -57.13 -0.70
C GLN A 14 -36.08 -58.16 -1.17
N LEU A 15 -34.82 -57.75 -1.19
CA LEU A 15 -33.68 -58.56 -1.64
C LEU A 15 -32.95 -59.17 -0.45
N ASP A 16 -32.60 -60.44 -0.56
CA ASP A 16 -31.84 -61.17 0.46
C ASP A 16 -30.32 -60.98 0.37
N GLY A 17 -29.81 -60.36 -0.70
CA GLY A 17 -28.37 -60.15 -0.91
C GLY A 17 -28.10 -59.21 -2.07
N ASP A 18 -26.83 -59.10 -2.44
CA ASP A 18 -26.36 -58.16 -3.47
C ASP A 18 -26.98 -58.44 -4.84
N VAL A 19 -27.37 -57.37 -5.53
CA VAL A 19 -27.95 -57.43 -6.87
C VAL A 19 -27.19 -56.51 -7.81
N TYR A 20 -26.76 -57.09 -8.94
CA TYR A 20 -26.10 -56.40 -10.03
C TYR A 20 -26.93 -56.55 -11.31
N ILE A 21 -27.55 -55.45 -11.74
CA ILE A 21 -28.41 -55.36 -12.91
C ILE A 21 -27.56 -54.78 -14.05
N THR A 22 -27.43 -55.52 -15.15
CA THR A 22 -26.75 -55.05 -16.37
C THR A 22 -27.61 -55.33 -17.60
N GLY A 23 -27.64 -54.40 -18.56
CA GLY A 23 -28.43 -54.57 -19.78
C GLY A 23 -28.44 -53.33 -20.67
N ASN A 24 -28.98 -53.47 -21.88
CA ASN A 24 -29.08 -52.35 -22.83
C ASN A 24 -30.43 -51.61 -22.75
N GLY A 25 -31.36 -52.09 -21.91
CA GLY A 25 -32.71 -51.58 -21.77
C GLY A 25 -32.84 -50.46 -20.73
N SER A 26 -34.09 -50.26 -20.28
CA SER A 26 -34.47 -49.24 -19.29
C SER A 26 -35.09 -49.89 -18.04
N LEU A 27 -34.94 -49.24 -16.89
CA LEU A 27 -35.51 -49.67 -15.60
C LEU A 27 -36.48 -48.60 -15.09
N VAL A 28 -37.74 -48.97 -14.95
CA VAL A 28 -38.80 -48.05 -14.52
C VAL A 28 -39.43 -48.58 -13.24
N LEU A 29 -39.24 -47.86 -12.14
CA LEU A 29 -39.95 -48.11 -10.89
C LEU A 29 -41.20 -47.22 -10.90
N ASN A 30 -42.38 -47.86 -10.99
CA ASN A 30 -43.66 -47.19 -11.01
C ASN A 30 -44.02 -46.65 -9.62
N SER A 31 -45.03 -45.78 -9.57
CA SER A 31 -45.38 -45.07 -8.34
C SER A 31 -45.70 -46.04 -7.19
N GLY A 32 -45.06 -45.83 -6.04
CA GLY A 32 -45.21 -46.67 -4.85
C GLY A 32 -44.40 -47.97 -4.84
N ALA A 33 -43.60 -48.27 -5.87
CA ALA A 33 -42.72 -49.43 -5.87
C ALA A 33 -41.52 -49.25 -4.91
N ALA A 34 -41.03 -50.33 -4.31
CA ALA A 34 -39.85 -50.30 -3.45
C ALA A 34 -38.84 -51.38 -3.85
N LEU A 35 -37.56 -51.05 -3.77
CA LEU A 35 -36.46 -51.97 -3.98
C LEU A 35 -35.52 -51.86 -2.78
N THR A 36 -35.56 -52.84 -1.88
CA THR A 36 -34.91 -52.75 -0.57
C THR A 36 -33.98 -53.93 -0.28
N CYS A 37 -32.82 -53.63 0.30
CA CYS A 37 -31.91 -54.59 0.90
C CYS A 37 -31.39 -54.00 2.21
N GLU A 38 -32.05 -54.32 3.33
CA GLU A 38 -31.77 -53.72 4.64
C GLU A 38 -30.58 -54.37 5.37
N LYS A 39 -29.75 -55.16 4.67
CA LYS A 39 -28.51 -55.70 5.24
C LYS A 39 -27.40 -54.65 5.15
N PRO A 40 -26.67 -54.36 6.24
CA PRO A 40 -25.52 -53.45 6.21
C PRO A 40 -24.52 -53.88 5.12
N GLY A 41 -24.10 -52.92 4.28
CA GLY A 41 -23.18 -53.16 3.16
C GLY A 41 -23.80 -53.82 1.92
N CYS A 42 -25.10 -54.12 1.90
CA CYS A 42 -25.74 -54.75 0.74
C CYS A 42 -25.73 -53.85 -0.49
N VAL A 43 -25.44 -54.44 -1.66
CA VAL A 43 -25.24 -53.70 -2.90
C VAL A 43 -26.45 -53.83 -3.84
N ILE A 44 -26.96 -52.68 -4.33
CA ILE A 44 -27.89 -52.58 -5.44
C ILE A 44 -27.21 -51.75 -6.53
N SER A 45 -26.74 -52.42 -7.59
CA SER A 45 -26.09 -51.78 -8.73
C SER A 45 -26.91 -52.00 -9.98
N ALA A 46 -27.23 -50.94 -10.71
CA ALA A 46 -27.89 -50.98 -12.01
C ALA A 46 -27.06 -50.20 -13.03
N ASN A 47 -26.59 -50.89 -14.07
CA ASN A 47 -25.84 -50.31 -15.17
C ASN A 47 -26.54 -50.62 -16.50
N LEU A 48 -27.22 -49.61 -17.04
CA LEU A 48 -28.12 -49.71 -18.18
C LEU A 48 -27.74 -48.67 -19.24
N SER A 49 -27.92 -48.98 -20.53
CA SER A 49 -27.72 -47.96 -21.58
C SER A 49 -28.96 -47.10 -21.85
N GLY A 50 -30.14 -47.50 -21.39
CA GLY A 50 -31.40 -46.77 -21.54
C GLY A 50 -31.66 -45.76 -20.42
N GLU A 51 -32.91 -45.65 -19.97
CA GLU A 51 -33.30 -44.76 -18.87
C GLU A 51 -33.52 -45.50 -17.54
N VAL A 52 -33.22 -44.84 -16.43
CA VAL A 52 -33.63 -45.25 -15.07
C VAL A 52 -34.63 -44.23 -14.54
N ARG A 53 -35.89 -44.64 -14.43
CA ARG A 53 -36.99 -43.75 -14.01
C ARG A 53 -37.58 -44.20 -12.67
N LEU A 54 -37.39 -43.38 -11.65
CA LEU A 54 -38.00 -43.55 -10.33
C LEU A 54 -39.25 -42.66 -10.25
N GLY A 55 -40.43 -43.27 -10.31
CA GLY A 55 -41.73 -42.60 -10.19
C GLY A 55 -42.02 -42.13 -8.77
N ARG A 56 -43.06 -41.31 -8.59
CA ARG A 56 -43.41 -40.72 -7.28
C ARG A 56 -43.66 -41.80 -6.22
N GLY A 57 -43.17 -41.59 -5.01
CA GLY A 57 -43.31 -42.52 -3.88
C GLY A 57 -42.42 -43.76 -3.95
N VAL A 58 -41.48 -43.84 -4.90
CA VAL A 58 -40.52 -44.95 -4.98
C VAL A 58 -39.48 -44.88 -3.86
N ARG A 59 -39.14 -46.04 -3.30
CA ARG A 59 -38.11 -46.19 -2.26
C ARG A 59 -37.03 -47.16 -2.71
N VAL A 60 -35.78 -46.71 -2.77
CA VAL A 60 -34.61 -47.58 -3.00
C VAL A 60 -33.76 -47.55 -1.75
N VAL A 61 -33.55 -48.70 -1.11
CA VAL A 61 -32.82 -48.79 0.17
C VAL A 61 -31.75 -49.87 0.09
N ALA A 62 -30.49 -49.52 0.31
CA ALA A 62 -29.38 -50.48 0.37
C ALA A 62 -28.19 -49.90 1.12
N GLY A 63 -27.17 -50.71 1.43
CA GLY A 63 -25.89 -50.18 1.94
C GLY A 63 -25.08 -49.46 0.86
N TRP A 64 -25.16 -49.94 -0.38
CA TRP A 64 -24.57 -49.31 -1.55
C TRP A 64 -25.57 -49.29 -2.70
N VAL A 65 -25.90 -48.09 -3.20
CA VAL A 65 -26.70 -47.90 -4.42
C VAL A 65 -25.84 -47.32 -5.53
N SER A 66 -25.80 -47.97 -6.70
CA SER A 66 -25.11 -47.45 -7.89
C SER A 66 -26.04 -47.49 -9.08
N LEU A 67 -26.43 -46.33 -9.62
CA LEU A 67 -27.30 -46.22 -10.79
C LEU A 67 -26.51 -45.57 -11.94
N ALA A 68 -26.37 -46.28 -13.05
CA ALA A 68 -25.77 -45.81 -14.29
C ALA A 68 -26.75 -45.98 -15.45
N ALA A 69 -27.07 -44.89 -16.14
CA ALA A 69 -28.01 -44.84 -17.26
C ALA A 69 -27.65 -43.71 -18.23
N ALA A 70 -28.27 -43.65 -19.42
CA ALA A 70 -28.22 -42.44 -20.25
C ALA A 70 -29.03 -41.31 -19.59
N ASN A 71 -30.24 -41.61 -19.13
CA ASN A 71 -31.11 -40.66 -18.44
C ASN A 71 -31.52 -41.21 -17.07
N ILE A 72 -31.33 -40.43 -16.01
CA ILE A 72 -31.83 -40.78 -14.67
C ILE A 72 -32.86 -39.73 -14.25
N THR A 73 -34.08 -40.18 -13.96
CA THR A 73 -35.13 -39.30 -13.44
C THR A 73 -35.57 -39.74 -12.05
N ILE A 74 -35.31 -38.89 -11.07
CA ILE A 74 -35.70 -39.04 -9.68
C ILE A 74 -36.85 -38.05 -9.42
N ALA A 75 -38.09 -38.54 -9.47
CA ALA A 75 -39.28 -37.72 -9.28
C ALA A 75 -39.37 -37.13 -7.86
N ASP A 76 -40.28 -36.17 -7.70
CA ASP A 76 -40.68 -35.67 -6.38
C ASP A 76 -41.15 -36.83 -5.50
N THR A 77 -40.86 -36.76 -4.19
CA THR A 77 -41.15 -37.79 -3.16
C THR A 77 -40.36 -39.10 -3.25
N VAL A 78 -39.49 -39.29 -4.25
CA VAL A 78 -38.59 -40.46 -4.30
C VAL A 78 -37.54 -40.38 -3.20
N ILE A 79 -37.25 -41.52 -2.57
CA ILE A 79 -36.21 -41.63 -1.55
C ILE A 79 -35.24 -42.74 -1.95
N VAL A 80 -33.99 -42.36 -2.24
CA VAL A 80 -32.86 -43.28 -2.36
C VAL A 80 -32.05 -43.16 -1.08
N ASN A 81 -32.06 -44.20 -0.26
CA ASN A 81 -31.56 -44.14 1.12
C ASN A 81 -30.52 -45.23 1.39
N THR A 82 -29.32 -44.80 1.77
CA THR A 82 -28.24 -45.66 2.27
C THR A 82 -27.83 -45.30 3.70
N SER A 83 -28.68 -44.54 4.41
CA SER A 83 -28.38 -44.03 5.74
C SER A 83 -28.37 -45.13 6.79
N GLY A 84 -27.34 -45.15 7.64
CA GLY A 84 -27.19 -46.16 8.71
C GLY A 84 -27.04 -47.60 8.21
N LEU A 85 -26.71 -47.82 6.93
CA LEU A 85 -26.56 -49.13 6.30
C LEU A 85 -25.13 -49.39 5.81
N ALA A 86 -24.13 -48.68 6.35
CA ALA A 86 -22.71 -48.90 6.03
C ALA A 86 -22.28 -50.36 6.24
N GLY A 87 -21.42 -50.84 5.34
CA GLY A 87 -20.57 -52.00 5.61
C GLY A 87 -19.37 -51.63 6.47
N ASP A 88 -18.39 -52.52 6.56
CA ASP A 88 -17.15 -52.22 7.30
C ASP A 88 -16.34 -51.12 6.58
N PRO A 89 -15.81 -50.13 7.31
CA PRO A 89 -14.91 -49.13 6.74
C PRO A 89 -13.57 -49.78 6.31
N PRO A 90 -12.75 -49.10 5.49
CA PRO A 90 -11.47 -49.65 5.05
C PRO A 90 -10.57 -50.11 6.21
N ASP A 91 -9.83 -51.19 6.00
CA ASP A 91 -8.91 -51.76 6.99
C ASP A 91 -7.89 -50.72 7.48
N ARG A 92 -7.59 -50.74 8.79
CA ARG A 92 -6.62 -49.85 9.46
C ARG A 92 -7.03 -48.37 9.52
N THR A 93 -8.29 -48.05 9.30
CA THR A 93 -8.81 -46.69 9.56
C THR A 93 -9.02 -46.47 11.06
N SER A 94 -8.79 -45.25 11.53
CA SER A 94 -9.13 -44.78 12.89
C SER A 94 -10.53 -44.15 12.95
N GLY A 95 -11.37 -44.38 11.94
CA GLY A 95 -12.72 -43.81 11.83
C GLY A 95 -13.72 -44.38 12.85
N VAL A 96 -13.49 -45.60 13.34
CA VAL A 96 -14.24 -46.17 14.47
C VAL A 96 -13.48 -45.86 15.76
N PRO A 97 -14.09 -45.16 16.73
CA PRO A 97 -13.40 -44.79 17.97
C PRO A 97 -13.11 -46.02 18.84
N THR A 98 -11.89 -46.09 19.38
CA THR A 98 -11.41 -47.18 20.24
C THR A 98 -11.58 -46.81 21.72
N GLY A 99 -12.76 -47.01 22.30
CA GLY A 99 -13.04 -46.67 23.69
C GLY A 99 -14.47 -46.95 24.13
N THR A 100 -14.77 -46.77 25.42
CA THR A 100 -16.11 -46.94 26.00
C THR A 100 -16.77 -45.61 26.39
N HIS A 101 -16.45 -44.53 25.70
CA HIS A 101 -16.95 -43.18 26.02
C HIS A 101 -18.13 -42.74 25.13
N GLY A 102 -18.57 -43.59 24.20
CA GLY A 102 -19.64 -43.25 23.27
C GLY A 102 -19.27 -42.13 22.28
N ASP A 103 -18.02 -42.13 21.82
CA ASP A 103 -17.51 -41.14 20.88
C ASP A 103 -18.14 -41.30 19.48
N GLY A 104 -18.26 -40.21 18.70
CA GLY A 104 -18.83 -40.25 17.36
C GLY A 104 -17.89 -40.92 16.35
N GLY A 105 -18.44 -41.55 15.30
CA GLY A 105 -17.66 -42.07 14.17
C GLY A 105 -17.10 -40.96 13.29
N GLY A 106 -15.96 -41.17 12.64
CA GLY A 106 -15.36 -40.23 11.68
C GLY A 106 -15.40 -40.75 10.25
N HIS A 107 -15.41 -39.86 9.25
CA HIS A 107 -15.23 -40.21 7.83
C HIS A 107 -14.74 -39.00 7.01
N GLY A 108 -15.63 -38.12 6.55
CA GLY A 108 -15.26 -36.86 5.87
C GLY A 108 -14.77 -35.81 6.87
N GLY A 109 -15.47 -35.70 8.00
CA GLY A 109 -15.03 -34.99 9.20
C GLY A 109 -14.74 -35.97 10.35
N ARG A 110 -14.04 -35.48 11.39
CA ARG A 110 -13.88 -36.22 12.64
C ARG A 110 -15.19 -36.32 13.42
N GLY A 111 -15.37 -37.42 14.12
CA GLY A 111 -16.47 -37.57 15.10
C GLY A 111 -16.18 -36.78 16.36
N ALA A 112 -17.23 -36.28 17.02
CA ALA A 112 -17.10 -35.60 18.31
C ALA A 112 -16.68 -36.58 19.42
N SER A 113 -16.02 -36.06 20.45
CA SER A 113 -15.87 -36.75 21.73
C SER A 113 -16.28 -35.81 22.85
N CYS A 114 -17.12 -36.30 23.77
CA CYS A 114 -17.50 -35.56 24.98
C CYS A 114 -16.59 -35.90 26.16
N TYR A 115 -15.64 -36.83 25.98
CA TYR A 115 -14.67 -37.20 26.98
C TYR A 115 -13.34 -36.51 26.69
N VAL A 116 -12.82 -35.77 27.68
CA VAL A 116 -11.50 -35.13 27.59
C VAL A 116 -10.54 -35.91 28.48
N LYS A 117 -9.44 -36.40 27.91
CA LYS A 117 -8.41 -37.09 28.69
C LYS A 117 -7.66 -36.11 29.59
N ASP A 118 -7.20 -36.60 30.74
CA ASP A 118 -6.38 -35.81 31.67
C ASP A 118 -5.16 -35.20 30.95
N GLY A 119 -5.02 -33.88 31.03
CA GLY A 119 -3.94 -33.12 30.39
C GLY A 119 -4.19 -32.70 28.93
N GLN A 120 -5.33 -33.04 28.33
CA GLN A 120 -5.74 -32.58 26.99
C GLN A 120 -6.80 -31.47 27.08
N SER A 121 -6.88 -30.63 26.04
CA SER A 121 -8.03 -29.73 25.86
C SER A 121 -9.13 -30.42 25.05
N GLN A 122 -10.34 -29.86 25.07
CA GLN A 122 -11.45 -30.34 24.24
C GLN A 122 -11.13 -30.23 22.73
N GLU A 123 -10.27 -29.29 22.31
CA GLU A 123 -9.80 -29.18 20.91
C GLU A 123 -8.88 -30.34 20.51
N ASP A 124 -8.21 -30.97 21.49
CA ASP A 124 -7.29 -32.09 21.27
C ASP A 124 -7.95 -33.47 21.48
N SER A 125 -9.27 -33.50 21.76
CA SER A 125 -10.04 -34.72 21.95
C SER A 125 -11.10 -34.88 20.87
N TRP A 126 -11.01 -35.96 20.10
CA TRP A 126 -11.94 -36.34 19.04
C TRP A 126 -12.29 -37.82 19.12
N GLY A 127 -13.39 -38.20 18.47
CA GLY A 127 -13.83 -39.58 18.33
C GLY A 127 -13.10 -40.29 17.19
N GLY A 128 -13.86 -40.76 16.20
CA GLY A 128 -13.30 -41.33 14.98
C GLY A 128 -12.58 -40.29 14.11
N ASP A 129 -11.46 -40.67 13.51
CA ASP A 129 -10.70 -39.81 12.59
C ASP A 129 -11.29 -39.76 11.18
N ALA A 130 -10.92 -38.74 10.41
CA ALA A 130 -11.27 -38.65 8.99
C ALA A 130 -10.35 -39.55 8.13
N TYR A 131 -10.90 -40.16 7.08
CA TYR A 131 -10.16 -41.02 6.15
C TYR A 131 -10.67 -40.88 4.71
N ALA A 132 -10.07 -41.63 3.78
CA ALA A 132 -10.36 -41.59 2.35
C ALA A 132 -10.17 -40.18 1.72
N TRP A 133 -9.16 -39.43 2.19
CA TRP A 133 -8.82 -38.12 1.60
C TRP A 133 -8.36 -38.21 0.14
N SER A 134 -7.65 -39.29 -0.21
CA SER A 134 -7.20 -39.56 -1.59
C SER A 134 -8.35 -39.69 -2.58
N ASP A 135 -9.54 -40.04 -2.10
CA ASP A 135 -10.72 -40.33 -2.91
C ASP A 135 -11.72 -39.16 -2.89
N LEU A 136 -11.27 -37.94 -2.54
CA LEU A 136 -12.12 -36.74 -2.47
C LEU A 136 -12.90 -36.49 -3.77
N GLU A 137 -12.26 -36.69 -4.93
CA GLU A 137 -12.88 -36.52 -6.25
C GLU A 137 -13.86 -37.65 -6.59
N HIS A 138 -13.62 -38.86 -6.09
CA HIS A 138 -14.36 -40.08 -6.40
C HIS A 138 -14.66 -40.88 -5.12
N PRO A 139 -15.52 -40.36 -4.22
CA PRO A 139 -15.69 -40.92 -2.88
C PRO A 139 -16.33 -42.31 -2.96
N PHE A 140 -15.66 -43.29 -2.36
CA PHE A 140 -16.02 -44.72 -2.44
C PHE A 140 -16.01 -45.46 -1.09
N SER A 141 -15.95 -44.73 0.03
CA SER A 141 -15.83 -45.36 1.34
C SER A 141 -17.15 -45.33 2.12
N TYR A 142 -17.45 -46.41 2.82
CA TYR A 142 -18.51 -46.43 3.83
C TYR A 142 -18.17 -45.48 4.98
N GLY A 143 -19.19 -44.91 5.61
CA GLY A 143 -19.04 -44.22 6.89
C GLY A 143 -18.73 -45.22 8.01
N SER A 144 -17.95 -44.79 9.00
CA SER A 144 -17.66 -45.54 10.20
C SER A 144 -18.77 -45.46 11.24
N LYS A 145 -18.87 -46.53 12.05
CA LYS A 145 -19.74 -46.64 13.21
C LYS A 145 -19.29 -45.75 14.36
N GLY A 146 -20.22 -45.23 15.16
CA GLY A 146 -19.95 -44.58 16.44
C GLY A 146 -19.53 -45.57 17.54
N GLY A 147 -18.90 -45.06 18.59
CA GLY A 147 -18.48 -45.83 19.77
C GLY A 147 -19.65 -46.16 20.69
N SER A 148 -19.47 -47.20 21.52
CA SER A 148 -20.43 -47.60 22.55
C SER A 148 -19.95 -47.15 23.94
N THR A 149 -20.84 -46.93 24.90
CA THR A 149 -20.45 -46.77 26.31
C THR A 149 -20.30 -48.10 27.06
N SER A 150 -20.50 -49.23 26.39
CA SER A 150 -20.44 -50.58 26.97
C SER A 150 -19.68 -51.54 26.07
N VAL A 151 -18.93 -52.45 26.70
CA VAL A 151 -18.21 -53.55 26.03
C VAL A 151 -19.15 -54.72 25.68
N GLU A 152 -20.21 -54.92 26.47
CA GLU A 152 -21.12 -56.07 26.34
C GLU A 152 -22.17 -55.88 25.24
N LYS A 153 -22.60 -54.62 25.03
CA LYS A 153 -23.60 -54.27 24.04
C LYS A 153 -23.15 -53.05 23.25
N ASP A 154 -23.31 -53.14 21.95
CA ASP A 154 -23.00 -52.07 21.04
C ASP A 154 -24.21 -51.13 20.88
N TYR A 155 -24.03 -49.88 21.31
CA TYR A 155 -25.02 -48.81 21.19
C TYR A 155 -24.65 -47.78 20.12
N GLY A 156 -23.53 -47.97 19.41
CA GLY A 156 -23.04 -47.01 18.41
C GLY A 156 -23.93 -46.96 17.17
N GLY A 157 -24.15 -45.75 16.66
CA GLY A 157 -24.87 -45.52 15.41
C GLY A 157 -24.08 -46.07 14.23
N VAL A 158 -24.75 -46.77 13.30
CA VAL A 158 -24.12 -47.33 12.10
C VAL A 158 -23.76 -46.21 11.13
N GLY A 159 -22.64 -46.33 10.40
CA GLY A 159 -22.25 -45.31 9.42
C GLY A 159 -23.19 -45.24 8.20
N GLY A 160 -23.04 -44.17 7.41
CA GLY A 160 -23.73 -43.99 6.13
C GLY A 160 -23.14 -44.82 5.00
N GLY A 161 -24.00 -45.21 4.05
CA GLY A 161 -23.65 -46.06 2.92
C GLY A 161 -22.93 -45.35 1.76
N ILE A 162 -22.89 -46.01 0.60
CA ILE A 162 -22.29 -45.47 -0.64
C ILE A 162 -23.39 -45.24 -1.67
N LEU A 163 -23.37 -44.09 -2.36
CA LEU A 163 -24.34 -43.79 -3.40
C LEU A 163 -23.69 -43.18 -4.63
N TRP A 164 -23.82 -43.85 -5.77
CA TRP A 164 -23.28 -43.41 -7.05
C TRP A 164 -24.39 -43.21 -8.09
N LEU A 165 -24.41 -42.05 -8.75
CA LEU A 165 -25.30 -41.73 -9.85
C LEU A 165 -24.48 -41.32 -11.07
N PHE A 166 -24.64 -42.05 -12.17
CA PHE A 166 -23.99 -41.81 -13.46
C PHE A 166 -25.06 -41.63 -14.53
N ALA A 167 -25.19 -40.43 -15.08
CA ALA A 167 -26.16 -40.12 -16.14
C ALA A 167 -25.53 -39.25 -17.22
N ASP A 168 -26.12 -39.14 -18.40
CA ASP A 168 -25.90 -37.99 -19.27
C ASP A 168 -26.81 -36.84 -18.81
N ASP A 169 -28.11 -37.11 -18.65
CA ASP A 169 -29.11 -36.18 -18.09
C ASP A 169 -29.71 -36.68 -16.76
N LEU A 170 -29.57 -35.87 -15.70
CA LEU A 170 -30.06 -36.16 -14.35
C LEU A 170 -31.15 -35.17 -13.91
N LEU A 171 -32.38 -35.65 -13.77
CA LEU A 171 -33.48 -34.93 -13.12
C LEU A 171 -33.55 -35.31 -11.63
N MET A 172 -33.16 -34.40 -10.75
CA MET A 172 -33.03 -34.60 -9.29
C MET A 172 -34.07 -33.80 -8.49
N ASN A 173 -35.29 -34.32 -8.34
CA ASN A 173 -36.36 -33.72 -7.53
C ASN A 173 -36.65 -34.47 -6.21
N GLY A 174 -36.17 -35.70 -6.07
CA GLY A 174 -36.36 -36.51 -4.87
C GLY A 174 -35.33 -36.23 -3.77
N THR A 175 -35.10 -37.25 -2.93
CA THR A 175 -34.15 -37.21 -1.82
C THR A 175 -33.14 -38.35 -1.94
N VAL A 176 -31.87 -38.02 -1.83
CA VAL A 176 -30.72 -38.93 -1.87
C VAL A 176 -30.00 -38.82 -0.53
N LEU A 177 -29.96 -39.91 0.24
CA LEU A 177 -29.44 -39.90 1.61
C LEU A 177 -28.36 -40.97 1.79
N ALA A 178 -27.24 -40.59 2.38
CA ALA A 178 -26.17 -41.46 2.87
C ALA A 178 -25.77 -41.01 4.29
N ASP A 179 -26.75 -40.67 5.12
CA ASP A 179 -26.52 -40.11 6.45
C ASP A 179 -26.05 -41.18 7.45
N GLY A 180 -25.31 -40.76 8.48
CA GLY A 180 -24.99 -41.61 9.61
C GLY A 180 -26.23 -41.95 10.42
N GLY A 181 -26.29 -43.17 10.95
CA GLY A 181 -27.35 -43.59 11.86
C GLY A 181 -27.24 -42.91 13.22
N ASP A 182 -28.37 -42.43 13.73
CA ASP A 182 -28.48 -41.90 15.08
C ASP A 182 -28.32 -43.02 16.13
N SER A 183 -27.86 -42.65 17.32
CA SER A 183 -27.76 -43.55 18.46
C SER A 183 -28.50 -43.02 19.69
N SER A 184 -28.69 -43.90 20.68
CA SER A 184 -29.24 -43.55 22.00
C SER A 184 -28.20 -42.81 22.86
N ASP A 185 -28.61 -42.29 24.02
CA ASP A 185 -27.73 -41.62 25.02
C ASP A 185 -26.52 -42.46 25.52
N LYS A 186 -26.39 -43.71 25.08
CA LYS A 186 -25.33 -44.67 25.44
C LYS A 186 -24.38 -45.02 24.29
N GLY A 187 -24.46 -44.31 23.17
CA GLY A 187 -23.55 -44.50 22.03
C GLY A 187 -23.29 -43.20 21.28
N GLY A 188 -22.24 -43.18 20.49
CA GLY A 188 -21.95 -42.08 19.56
C GLY A 188 -22.70 -42.25 18.24
N GLY A 189 -22.93 -41.15 17.53
CA GLY A 189 -23.56 -41.17 16.22
C GLY A 189 -22.65 -41.77 15.15
N GLY A 190 -23.25 -42.42 14.14
CA GLY A 190 -22.51 -42.90 12.98
C GLY A 190 -22.05 -41.74 12.09
N SER A 191 -20.95 -41.90 11.37
CA SER A 191 -20.50 -40.87 10.40
C SER A 191 -21.28 -40.95 9.08
N GLY A 192 -21.34 -39.84 8.35
CA GLY A 192 -21.92 -39.81 7.01
C GLY A 192 -21.12 -40.63 5.98
N GLY A 193 -21.80 -41.10 4.93
CA GLY A 193 -21.24 -41.97 3.90
C GLY A 193 -20.55 -41.23 2.75
N SER A 194 -20.55 -41.87 1.58
CA SER A 194 -19.99 -41.33 0.32
C SER A 194 -21.07 -41.17 -0.74
N ILE A 195 -21.17 -40.00 -1.36
CA ILE A 195 -22.05 -39.75 -2.51
C ILE A 195 -21.21 -39.24 -3.67
N TYR A 196 -21.34 -39.87 -4.84
CA TYR A 196 -20.70 -39.44 -6.07
C TYR A 196 -21.73 -39.30 -7.19
N ILE A 197 -21.81 -38.12 -7.79
CA ILE A 197 -22.74 -37.82 -8.88
C ILE A 197 -21.92 -37.37 -10.08
N LYS A 198 -22.13 -38.00 -11.23
CA LYS A 198 -21.51 -37.60 -12.50
C LYS A 198 -22.57 -37.50 -13.59
N ALA A 199 -22.71 -36.32 -14.19
CA ALA A 199 -23.61 -36.10 -15.32
C ALA A 199 -23.15 -35.02 -16.30
N GLU A 200 -23.71 -34.99 -17.52
CA GLU A 200 -23.52 -33.85 -18.42
C GLU A 200 -24.44 -32.69 -18.00
N THR A 201 -25.72 -32.97 -17.77
CA THR A 201 -26.72 -32.00 -17.28
C THR A 201 -27.38 -32.45 -15.99
N MET A 202 -27.60 -31.52 -15.07
CA MET A 202 -28.37 -31.75 -13.84
C MET A 202 -29.38 -30.62 -13.61
N HIS A 203 -30.63 -31.02 -13.39
CA HIS A 203 -31.76 -30.13 -13.14
C HIS A 203 -32.62 -30.62 -11.97
N GLY A 204 -33.18 -29.71 -11.19
CA GLY A 204 -34.15 -30.04 -10.13
C GLY A 204 -33.96 -29.23 -8.85
N ALA A 205 -34.76 -29.56 -7.84
CA ALA A 205 -34.74 -28.91 -6.52
C ALA A 205 -34.75 -29.92 -5.36
N GLY A 206 -34.22 -31.13 -5.61
CA GLY A 206 -34.14 -32.20 -4.63
C GLY A 206 -33.12 -31.95 -3.51
N LYS A 207 -33.01 -32.94 -2.61
CA LYS A 207 -32.09 -32.91 -1.46
C LYS A 207 -31.06 -34.05 -1.55
N ILE A 208 -29.79 -33.73 -1.30
CA ILE A 208 -28.68 -34.68 -1.19
C ILE A 208 -28.06 -34.52 0.20
N SER A 209 -27.88 -35.62 0.95
CA SER A 209 -27.39 -35.56 2.33
C SER A 209 -26.42 -36.70 2.64
N ALA A 210 -25.26 -36.36 3.20
CA ALA A 210 -24.30 -37.29 3.79
C ALA A 210 -23.84 -36.76 5.15
N SER A 211 -24.79 -36.37 5.99
CA SER A 211 -24.56 -35.79 7.31
C SER A 211 -24.25 -36.87 8.35
N GLY A 212 -23.56 -36.49 9.42
CA GLY A 212 -23.33 -37.36 10.57
C GLY A 212 -24.60 -37.58 11.40
N GLY A 213 -24.70 -38.75 12.03
CA GLY A 213 -25.78 -39.09 12.96
C GLY A 213 -25.59 -38.44 14.34
N ASN A 214 -26.70 -38.21 15.02
CA ASN A 214 -26.75 -37.69 16.38
C ASN A 214 -26.49 -38.82 17.40
N GLY A 215 -25.94 -38.47 18.55
CA GLY A 215 -25.69 -39.43 19.64
C GLY A 215 -25.18 -38.75 20.89
N LEU A 216 -24.65 -39.52 21.84
CA LEU A 216 -23.92 -38.99 23.00
C LEU A 216 -22.84 -38.01 22.53
N ALA A 217 -22.05 -38.43 21.56
CA ALA A 217 -21.23 -37.57 20.72
C ALA A 217 -21.64 -37.74 19.25
N GLY A 218 -21.78 -36.65 18.52
CA GLY A 218 -22.20 -36.64 17.13
C GLY A 218 -21.16 -37.21 16.17
N GLY A 219 -21.62 -37.93 15.15
CA GLY A 219 -20.76 -38.45 14.07
C GLY A 219 -20.28 -37.35 13.14
N GLY A 220 -19.12 -37.54 12.52
CA GLY A 220 -18.59 -36.63 11.51
C GLY A 220 -19.38 -36.69 10.20
N GLY A 221 -19.39 -35.59 9.45
CA GLY A 221 -19.99 -35.55 8.11
C GLY A 221 -19.26 -36.43 7.10
N GLY A 222 -19.94 -36.80 6.02
CA GLY A 222 -19.45 -37.66 4.94
C GLY A 222 -18.74 -36.90 3.82
N ARG A 223 -18.61 -37.56 2.65
CA ARG A 223 -18.01 -36.97 1.45
C ARG A 223 -19.02 -36.96 0.31
N VAL A 224 -19.20 -35.81 -0.33
CA VAL A 224 -20.03 -35.66 -1.52
C VAL A 224 -19.18 -35.09 -2.63
N SER A 225 -19.14 -35.74 -3.78
CA SER A 225 -18.49 -35.24 -4.99
C SER A 225 -19.49 -35.13 -6.12
N ILE A 226 -19.47 -33.99 -6.81
CA ILE A 226 -20.35 -33.69 -7.95
C ILE A 226 -19.47 -33.36 -9.15
N ASN A 227 -19.67 -34.08 -10.23
CA ASN A 227 -19.02 -33.86 -11.52
C ASN A 227 -20.10 -33.65 -12.58
N VAL A 228 -20.64 -32.43 -12.63
CA VAL A 228 -21.72 -32.06 -13.55
C VAL A 228 -21.29 -30.86 -14.39
N PHE A 229 -21.27 -31.02 -15.72
CA PHE A 229 -20.81 -29.96 -16.63
C PHE A 229 -21.77 -28.77 -16.69
N SER A 230 -23.07 -29.03 -16.81
CA SER A 230 -24.13 -28.01 -16.90
C SER A 230 -25.12 -28.17 -15.76
N ARG A 231 -24.96 -27.33 -14.73
CA ARG A 231 -25.76 -27.36 -13.50
C ARG A 231 -26.74 -26.17 -13.48
N HIS A 232 -28.04 -26.43 -13.57
CA HIS A 232 -29.10 -25.42 -13.46
C HIS A 232 -30.12 -25.86 -12.41
N ASP A 233 -29.71 -25.95 -11.15
CA ASP A 233 -30.49 -26.55 -10.07
C ASP A 233 -30.44 -25.73 -8.77
N ASP A 234 -31.47 -25.91 -7.94
CA ASP A 234 -31.59 -25.34 -6.59
C ASP A 234 -31.40 -26.44 -5.53
N THR A 235 -30.65 -27.50 -5.87
CA THR A 235 -30.53 -28.68 -5.00
C THR A 235 -29.79 -28.37 -3.70
N GLN A 236 -30.35 -28.85 -2.59
CA GLN A 236 -29.78 -28.65 -1.26
C GLN A 236 -28.85 -29.80 -0.91
N ILE A 237 -27.58 -29.50 -0.64
CA ILE A 237 -26.56 -30.49 -0.29
C ILE A 237 -26.13 -30.30 1.17
N PHE A 238 -26.19 -31.36 1.96
CA PHE A 238 -25.83 -31.36 3.37
C PHE A 238 -24.69 -32.35 3.64
N VAL A 239 -23.64 -31.87 4.30
CA VAL A 239 -22.46 -32.66 4.71
C VAL A 239 -22.02 -32.32 6.13
N HIS A 240 -22.91 -31.81 6.98
CA HIS A 240 -22.54 -31.37 8.34
C HIS A 240 -22.37 -32.56 9.30
N GLY A 241 -21.72 -32.34 10.44
CA GLY A 241 -21.68 -33.35 11.51
C GLY A 241 -23.03 -33.50 12.23
N GLY A 242 -23.14 -34.54 13.06
CA GLY A 242 -24.29 -34.78 13.92
C GLY A 242 -24.20 -34.01 15.25
N MET A 243 -25.33 -33.83 15.92
CA MET A 243 -25.41 -33.19 17.24
C MET A 243 -24.98 -34.13 18.36
N SER A 244 -24.34 -33.56 19.39
CA SER A 244 -23.88 -34.28 20.58
C SER A 244 -24.79 -33.97 21.77
N SER A 245 -25.43 -34.99 22.36
CA SER A 245 -26.26 -34.81 23.57
C SER A 245 -25.42 -34.71 24.84
N GLY A 246 -24.24 -35.32 24.89
CA GLY A 246 -23.31 -35.28 26.03
C GLY A 246 -22.49 -34.00 26.13
N CYS A 247 -22.31 -33.30 25.02
CA CYS A 247 -21.54 -32.06 24.92
C CYS A 247 -22.15 -31.14 23.85
N PRO A 248 -23.21 -30.36 24.18
CA PRO A 248 -23.97 -29.59 23.19
C PRO A 248 -23.15 -28.63 22.33
N ASP A 249 -22.05 -28.10 22.87
CA ASP A 249 -21.17 -27.16 22.17
C ASP A 249 -20.16 -27.83 21.22
N ASN A 250 -20.11 -29.18 21.18
CA ASN A 250 -19.18 -29.96 20.37
C ASN A 250 -19.92 -30.97 19.48
N ALA A 251 -20.56 -30.50 18.42
CA ALA A 251 -21.09 -31.36 17.35
C ALA A 251 -19.95 -32.03 16.57
N GLY A 252 -20.25 -33.07 15.79
CA GLY A 252 -19.29 -33.67 14.87
C GLY A 252 -18.76 -32.64 13.85
N ALA A 253 -17.56 -32.86 13.34
CA ALA A 253 -16.98 -31.98 12.33
C ALA A 253 -17.71 -32.13 10.99
N ALA A 254 -17.70 -31.08 10.20
CA ALA A 254 -18.26 -31.10 8.85
C ALA A 254 -17.50 -32.07 7.94
N GLY A 255 -18.24 -32.69 7.04
CA GLY A 255 -17.73 -33.41 5.89
C GLY A 255 -17.27 -32.47 4.77
N THR A 256 -17.10 -33.05 3.58
CA THR A 256 -16.58 -32.31 2.41
C THR A 256 -17.54 -32.42 1.24
N LEU A 257 -17.79 -31.29 0.57
CA LEU A 257 -18.45 -31.22 -0.72
C LEU A 257 -17.44 -30.75 -1.77
N TYR A 258 -17.14 -31.59 -2.75
CA TYR A 258 -16.24 -31.26 -3.85
C TYR A 258 -17.02 -31.16 -5.17
N ASP A 259 -16.86 -30.05 -5.87
CA ASP A 259 -17.41 -29.86 -7.21
C ASP A 259 -16.26 -29.88 -8.23
N ALA A 260 -16.22 -30.92 -9.07
CA ALA A 260 -15.08 -31.24 -9.93
C ALA A 260 -14.93 -30.28 -11.13
N VAL A 261 -16.02 -29.68 -11.60
CA VAL A 261 -16.01 -28.77 -12.76
C VAL A 261 -15.42 -27.40 -12.41
N PRO A 262 -15.92 -26.67 -11.39
CA PRO A 262 -15.28 -25.46 -10.90
C PRO A 262 -14.07 -25.76 -10.00
N LYS A 263 -13.79 -27.02 -9.65
CA LYS A 263 -12.74 -27.44 -8.70
C LYS A 263 -12.85 -26.70 -7.38
N SER A 264 -14.05 -26.72 -6.80
CA SER A 264 -14.41 -26.01 -5.58
C SER A 264 -14.58 -26.99 -4.42
N LEU A 265 -13.94 -26.71 -3.29
CA LEU A 265 -14.14 -27.45 -2.04
C LEU A 265 -14.96 -26.62 -1.06
N ASP A 266 -16.07 -27.17 -0.60
CA ASP A 266 -16.96 -26.56 0.38
C ASP A 266 -17.00 -27.39 1.68
N VAL A 267 -16.73 -26.73 2.81
CA VAL A 267 -16.87 -27.29 4.15
C VAL A 267 -17.87 -26.43 4.93
N ASN A 268 -19.02 -27.01 5.27
CA ASN A 268 -20.14 -26.31 5.88
C ASN A 268 -20.73 -27.13 7.02
N ASN A 269 -20.66 -26.61 8.25
CA ASN A 269 -21.21 -27.29 9.43
C ASN A 269 -22.63 -26.85 9.80
N ASN A 270 -23.33 -26.16 8.90
CA ASN A 270 -24.73 -25.76 9.06
C ASN A 270 -25.02 -25.03 10.39
N ASN A 271 -24.09 -24.17 10.82
CA ASN A 271 -24.16 -23.36 12.04
C ASN A 271 -24.14 -24.18 13.34
N MET A 272 -23.70 -25.44 13.27
CA MET A 272 -23.45 -26.27 14.45
C MET A 272 -22.06 -25.95 15.01
N SER A 273 -21.99 -25.57 16.28
CA SER A 273 -20.72 -25.37 16.98
C SER A 273 -19.98 -26.70 17.13
N THR A 274 -18.71 -26.71 16.78
CA THR A 274 -17.84 -27.89 16.91
C THR A 274 -16.47 -27.48 17.44
N GLN A 275 -15.90 -28.32 18.29
CA GLN A 275 -14.50 -28.23 18.69
C GLN A 275 -13.62 -29.22 17.89
N THR A 276 -14.25 -30.17 17.19
CA THR A 276 -13.57 -31.15 16.34
C THR A 276 -13.34 -30.63 14.93
N ASP A 277 -12.21 -31.02 14.34
CA ASP A 277 -11.77 -30.51 13.04
C ASP A 277 -12.08 -31.44 11.87
N THR A 278 -12.34 -30.84 10.72
CA THR A 278 -12.22 -31.48 9.40
C THR A 278 -10.77 -31.43 8.95
N LEU A 279 -10.17 -32.57 8.61
CA LEU A 279 -8.78 -32.63 8.17
C LEU A 279 -8.64 -32.32 6.68
N LEU A 280 -7.76 -31.38 6.32
CA LEU A 280 -7.26 -31.23 4.94
C LEU A 280 -5.81 -31.67 4.91
N LEU A 281 -5.56 -32.84 4.34
CA LEU A 281 -4.24 -33.48 4.38
C LEU A 281 -3.35 -33.06 3.21
N ASP A 282 -3.87 -33.04 1.99
CA ASP A 282 -3.08 -32.78 0.79
C ASP A 282 -3.83 -31.85 -0.18
N PHE A 283 -3.10 -30.91 -0.78
CA PHE A 283 -3.60 -29.98 -1.79
C PHE A 283 -2.99 -30.34 -3.15
N PRO A 284 -3.78 -30.47 -4.22
CA PRO A 284 -3.26 -30.90 -5.50
C PRO A 284 -2.31 -29.85 -6.08
N ASN A 285 -1.14 -30.30 -6.57
CA ASN A 285 -0.18 -29.42 -7.23
C ASN A 285 -0.66 -28.96 -8.62
N GLN A 286 -1.29 -29.86 -9.40
CA GLN A 286 -1.90 -29.57 -10.70
C GLN A 286 -3.01 -30.59 -11.00
N PRO A 287 -4.20 -30.16 -11.46
CA PRO A 287 -4.68 -28.77 -11.46
C PRO A 287 -4.96 -28.27 -10.04
N LEU A 288 -4.71 -26.98 -9.79
CA LEU A 288 -5.04 -26.34 -8.52
C LEU A 288 -6.56 -26.25 -8.35
N TRP A 289 -7.01 -26.24 -7.09
CA TRP A 289 -8.40 -25.89 -6.77
C TRP A 289 -8.65 -24.42 -7.04
N THR A 290 -9.83 -24.10 -7.57
CA THR A 290 -10.19 -22.72 -7.88
C THR A 290 -10.71 -22.02 -6.63
N ASN A 291 -11.58 -22.68 -5.86
CA ASN A 291 -12.19 -22.10 -4.67
C ASN A 291 -12.17 -23.07 -3.48
N VAL A 292 -11.95 -22.53 -2.28
CA VAL A 292 -12.10 -23.25 -1.02
C VAL A 292 -12.95 -22.41 -0.08
N ASN A 293 -14.11 -22.91 0.31
CA ASN A 293 -15.06 -22.19 1.15
C ASN A 293 -15.30 -22.92 2.47
N ILE A 294 -15.00 -22.25 3.58
CA ILE A 294 -15.25 -22.74 4.93
C ILE A 294 -16.31 -21.84 5.56
N ARG A 295 -17.46 -22.40 5.95
CA ARG A 295 -18.62 -21.62 6.39
C ARG A 295 -19.41 -22.23 7.53
N ASN A 296 -20.15 -21.37 8.23
CA ASN A 296 -21.16 -21.72 9.23
C ASN A 296 -20.63 -22.63 10.34
N HIS A 297 -19.68 -22.12 11.13
CA HIS A 297 -19.01 -22.82 12.25
C HIS A 297 -18.23 -24.09 11.87
N ALA A 298 -17.87 -24.25 10.59
CA ALA A 298 -16.92 -25.28 10.18
C ALA A 298 -15.52 -24.98 10.73
N LYS A 299 -14.91 -25.99 11.36
CA LYS A 299 -13.55 -25.95 11.90
C LYS A 299 -12.68 -26.89 11.08
N VAL A 300 -11.59 -26.36 10.52
CA VAL A 300 -10.74 -27.07 9.57
C VAL A 300 -9.29 -26.98 10.04
N VAL A 301 -8.55 -28.08 9.95
CA VAL A 301 -7.13 -28.13 10.29
C VAL A 301 -6.29 -28.68 9.15
N VAL A 302 -5.14 -28.05 8.93
CA VAL A 302 -4.08 -28.48 8.01
C VAL A 302 -2.90 -28.94 8.87
N PRO A 303 -2.80 -30.25 9.20
CA PRO A 303 -1.92 -30.72 10.25
C PRO A 303 -0.49 -31.05 9.78
N LEU A 304 -0.21 -31.15 8.47
CA LEU A 304 1.09 -31.61 7.99
C LEU A 304 2.20 -30.59 8.25
N LEU A 305 3.35 -31.09 8.70
CA LEU A 305 4.61 -30.34 8.75
C LEU A 305 4.96 -29.86 7.33
N TRP A 306 5.21 -28.56 7.17
CA TRP A 306 5.48 -27.92 5.88
C TRP A 306 4.37 -28.11 4.84
N SER A 307 3.14 -27.73 5.21
CA SER A 307 2.02 -27.72 4.26
C SER A 307 2.05 -26.50 3.36
N ARG A 308 1.82 -26.72 2.06
CA ARG A 308 1.53 -25.67 1.09
C ARG A 308 0.05 -25.74 0.71
N VAL A 309 -0.69 -24.68 1.02
CA VAL A 309 -2.07 -24.45 0.59
C VAL A 309 -2.03 -23.55 -0.62
N GLN A 310 -2.25 -24.11 -1.81
CA GLN A 310 -2.26 -23.36 -3.06
C GLN A 310 -3.63 -23.43 -3.71
N VAL A 311 -4.27 -22.27 -3.83
CA VAL A 311 -5.59 -22.08 -4.43
C VAL A 311 -5.45 -21.12 -5.61
N GLN A 312 -6.03 -21.46 -6.75
CA GLN A 312 -5.94 -20.63 -7.96
C GLN A 312 -6.80 -19.37 -7.86
N GLY A 313 -7.97 -19.44 -7.23
CA GLY A 313 -8.91 -18.33 -7.09
C GLY A 313 -9.06 -17.90 -5.63
N GLN A 314 -10.22 -18.18 -5.04
CA GLN A 314 -10.64 -17.62 -3.76
C GLN A 314 -10.57 -18.65 -2.61
N LEU A 315 -9.92 -18.27 -1.50
CA LEU A 315 -10.06 -18.92 -0.20
C LEU A 315 -10.99 -18.06 0.68
N SER A 316 -12.15 -18.59 1.06
CA SER A 316 -13.14 -17.84 1.84
C SER A 316 -13.48 -18.51 3.18
N LEU A 317 -13.50 -17.71 4.24
CA LEU A 317 -13.87 -18.11 5.60
C LEU A 317 -15.00 -17.23 6.12
N LYS A 318 -16.19 -17.81 6.33
CA LYS A 318 -17.41 -17.06 6.67
C LYS A 318 -18.16 -17.63 7.88
N SER A 319 -18.89 -16.78 8.60
CA SER A 319 -19.89 -17.20 9.61
C SER A 319 -19.33 -18.14 10.69
N GLY A 320 -18.36 -17.71 11.48
CA GLY A 320 -17.77 -18.49 12.56
C GLY A 320 -16.77 -19.56 12.12
N ALA A 321 -16.36 -19.55 10.84
CA ALA A 321 -15.38 -20.50 10.31
C ALA A 321 -14.00 -20.35 10.97
N VAL A 322 -13.33 -21.47 11.19
CA VAL A 322 -11.98 -21.51 11.75
C VAL A 322 -11.08 -22.36 10.86
N LEU A 323 -9.94 -21.81 10.46
CA LEU A 323 -8.88 -22.54 9.76
C LEU A 323 -7.61 -22.53 10.61
N THR A 324 -7.12 -23.72 10.94
CA THR A 324 -5.94 -23.91 11.77
C THR A 324 -4.80 -24.52 10.97
N PHE A 325 -3.63 -23.90 11.03
CA PHE A 325 -2.39 -24.43 10.47
C PHE A 325 -1.52 -25.00 11.59
N GLY A 326 -1.14 -26.27 11.47
CA GLY A 326 -0.37 -26.99 12.47
C GLY A 326 -1.20 -27.44 13.66
N LEU A 327 -0.51 -28.12 14.60
CA LEU A 327 -1.11 -28.65 15.82
C LEU A 327 -0.82 -27.73 17.01
N THR A 328 -1.82 -27.57 17.86
CA THR A 328 -1.76 -26.92 19.17
C THR A 328 -0.59 -27.48 19.97
N GLY A 329 0.36 -26.60 20.34
CA GLY A 329 1.55 -26.98 21.13
C GLY A 329 2.81 -27.38 20.35
N TYR A 330 2.76 -27.46 19.01
CA TYR A 330 3.93 -27.79 18.16
C TYR A 330 4.24 -26.71 17.12
N PRO A 331 4.61 -25.48 17.52
CA PRO A 331 4.84 -24.34 16.63
C PRO A 331 6.21 -24.38 15.92
N TYR A 332 6.57 -25.51 15.30
CA TYR A 332 7.87 -25.73 14.65
C TYR A 332 7.81 -25.68 13.12
N SER A 333 6.63 -25.48 12.55
CA SER A 333 6.40 -25.61 11.10
C SER A 333 6.34 -24.25 10.41
N GLU A 334 6.76 -24.22 9.16
CA GLU A 334 6.45 -23.14 8.23
C GLU A 334 5.29 -23.56 7.33
N PHE A 335 4.31 -22.68 7.15
CA PHE A 335 3.14 -22.92 6.29
C PHE A 335 3.12 -21.93 5.15
N GLU A 336 2.88 -22.42 3.94
CA GLU A 336 2.73 -21.58 2.76
C GLU A 336 1.26 -21.48 2.36
N LEU A 337 0.75 -20.26 2.20
CA LEU A 337 -0.61 -19.99 1.71
C LEU A 337 -0.53 -19.13 0.46
N MET A 338 -1.00 -19.65 -0.66
CA MET A 338 -1.07 -18.96 -1.94
C MET A 338 -2.51 -18.95 -2.45
N ALA A 339 -3.08 -17.76 -2.68
CA ALA A 339 -4.42 -17.59 -3.26
C ALA A 339 -4.49 -16.30 -4.07
N GLU A 340 -5.43 -16.16 -5.02
CA GLU A 340 -5.69 -14.85 -5.60
C GLU A 340 -6.40 -13.95 -4.59
N GLU A 341 -7.41 -14.48 -3.90
CA GLU A 341 -8.20 -13.73 -2.93
C GLU A 341 -8.36 -14.50 -1.63
N LEU A 342 -8.09 -13.84 -0.49
CA LEU A 342 -8.41 -14.33 0.84
C LEU A 342 -9.50 -13.45 1.46
N LEU A 343 -10.70 -14.02 1.60
CA LEU A 343 -11.88 -13.34 2.14
C LEU A 343 -12.23 -13.90 3.51
N MET A 344 -12.26 -13.04 4.52
CA MET A 344 -12.60 -13.41 5.90
C MET A 344 -13.75 -12.54 6.41
N SER A 345 -14.82 -13.17 6.88
CA SER A 345 -15.95 -12.50 7.57
C SER A 345 -16.39 -13.28 8.80
N ASP A 346 -16.36 -12.64 9.98
CA ASP A 346 -16.68 -13.27 11.27
C ASP A 346 -15.95 -14.62 11.46
N SER A 347 -14.66 -14.66 11.14
CA SER A 347 -13.88 -15.90 11.03
C SER A 347 -12.47 -15.77 11.61
N THR A 348 -11.87 -16.92 11.95
CA THR A 348 -10.55 -16.96 12.58
C THR A 348 -9.58 -17.85 11.82
N ILE A 349 -8.38 -17.34 11.52
CA ILE A 349 -7.23 -18.16 11.12
C ILE A 349 -6.30 -18.28 12.32
N LYS A 350 -5.94 -19.50 12.70
CA LYS A 350 -4.93 -19.81 13.72
C LYS A 350 -3.72 -20.44 13.05
N VAL A 351 -2.52 -19.97 13.35
CA VAL A 351 -1.27 -20.56 12.85
C VAL A 351 -0.38 -20.89 14.03
N PHE A 352 0.04 -22.15 14.12
CA PHE A 352 1.02 -22.61 15.09
C PHE A 352 2.35 -22.87 14.37
N GLY A 353 3.15 -21.82 14.24
CA GLY A 353 4.38 -21.79 13.45
C GLY A 353 4.53 -20.46 12.70
N ALA A 354 5.25 -20.48 11.58
CA ALA A 354 5.42 -19.31 10.71
C ALA A 354 4.47 -19.42 9.52
N LEU A 355 3.89 -18.28 9.16
CA LEU A 355 3.05 -18.17 7.97
C LEU A 355 3.80 -17.41 6.88
N ARG A 356 3.94 -18.03 5.70
CA ARG A 356 4.33 -17.37 4.46
C ARG A 356 3.14 -17.31 3.54
N MET A 357 2.48 -16.17 3.52
CA MET A 357 1.29 -15.92 2.72
C MET A 357 1.64 -15.08 1.50
N SER A 358 1.10 -15.44 0.34
CA SER A 358 1.16 -14.65 -0.90
C SER A 358 -0.23 -14.60 -1.52
N VAL A 359 -0.86 -13.43 -1.48
CA VAL A 359 -2.20 -13.19 -2.02
C VAL A 359 -2.23 -11.99 -2.95
N LYS A 360 -3.27 -11.84 -3.79
CA LYS A 360 -3.52 -10.56 -4.48
C LYS A 360 -4.32 -9.62 -3.58
N MET A 361 -5.38 -10.16 -2.98
CA MET A 361 -6.31 -9.39 -2.15
C MET A 361 -6.50 -10.08 -0.78
N LEU A 362 -6.35 -9.33 0.31
CA LEU A 362 -6.74 -9.74 1.66
C LEU A 362 -7.86 -8.82 2.16
N LEU A 363 -9.03 -9.40 2.39
CA LEU A 363 -10.21 -8.69 2.90
C LEU A 363 -10.66 -9.32 4.20
N MET A 364 -10.63 -8.56 5.29
CA MET A 364 -11.04 -9.00 6.63
C MET A 364 -12.18 -8.12 7.16
N TRP A 365 -13.24 -8.77 7.63
CA TRP A 365 -14.41 -8.13 8.26
C TRP A 365 -14.72 -8.81 9.59
N ASN A 366 -14.54 -8.10 10.71
CA ASN A 366 -14.72 -8.65 12.07
C ASN A 366 -14.03 -10.03 12.26
N SER A 367 -12.83 -10.16 11.69
CA SER A 367 -12.10 -11.43 11.59
C SER A 367 -10.74 -11.36 12.27
N ARG A 368 -10.22 -12.51 12.70
CA ARG A 368 -8.96 -12.60 13.45
C ARG A 368 -7.96 -13.52 12.77
N MET A 369 -6.72 -13.08 12.63
CA MET A 369 -5.58 -13.89 12.21
C MET A 369 -4.58 -13.93 13.37
N LEU A 370 -4.41 -15.11 13.95
CA LEU A 370 -3.58 -15.34 15.14
C LEU A 370 -2.40 -16.22 14.75
N ILE A 371 -1.19 -15.67 14.81
CA ILE A 371 0.05 -16.36 14.47
C ILE A 371 0.86 -16.58 15.74
N ASN A 372 1.09 -17.83 16.09
CA ASN A 372 1.88 -18.22 17.25
C ASN A 372 3.17 -18.91 16.80
N GLY A 373 4.29 -18.18 16.83
CA GLY A 373 5.61 -18.69 16.40
C GLY A 373 6.39 -19.45 17.48
N GLY A 374 5.83 -19.68 18.66
CA GLY A 374 6.39 -20.62 19.64
C GLY A 374 7.70 -20.26 20.33
N GLY A 375 8.26 -19.06 20.07
CA GLY A 375 9.52 -18.60 20.65
C GLY A 375 10.78 -19.28 20.09
N ASP A 376 10.66 -20.19 19.12
CA ASP A 376 11.81 -20.85 18.50
C ASP A 376 12.45 -19.94 17.42
N SER A 377 13.78 -19.93 17.39
CA SER A 377 14.57 -19.07 16.48
C SER A 377 14.41 -19.43 15.00
N VAL A 378 14.04 -20.68 14.69
CA VAL A 378 13.84 -21.16 13.32
C VAL A 378 12.58 -20.56 12.68
N VAL A 379 11.56 -20.26 13.49
CA VAL A 379 10.20 -19.89 13.04
C VAL A 379 9.89 -18.42 13.43
N ALA A 380 10.94 -17.62 13.61
CA ALA A 380 10.85 -16.31 14.25
C ALA A 380 10.22 -15.20 13.38
N THR A 381 9.92 -15.46 12.11
CA THR A 381 9.41 -14.46 11.17
C THR A 381 8.28 -15.02 10.31
N SER A 382 7.12 -14.38 10.35
CA SER A 382 6.03 -14.61 9.39
C SER A 382 5.98 -13.49 8.36
N LEU A 383 5.65 -13.83 7.12
CA LEU A 383 5.60 -12.93 5.98
C LEU A 383 4.22 -12.99 5.32
N LEU A 384 3.56 -11.84 5.25
CA LEU A 384 2.30 -11.64 4.54
C LEU A 384 2.56 -10.76 3.33
N ASP A 385 2.45 -11.32 2.13
CA ASP A 385 2.59 -10.59 0.87
C ASP A 385 1.24 -10.45 0.18
N ALA A 386 0.83 -9.22 -0.12
CA ALA A 386 -0.41 -8.90 -0.81
C ALA A 386 -0.16 -7.96 -2.00
N SER A 387 -0.21 -8.48 -3.23
CA SER A 387 0.19 -7.67 -4.38
C SER A 387 -0.69 -6.42 -4.62
N ASN A 388 -2.01 -6.49 -4.40
CA ASN A 388 -2.92 -5.38 -4.73
C ASN A 388 -3.51 -4.66 -3.50
N LEU A 389 -4.11 -5.38 -2.55
CA LEU A 389 -4.91 -4.73 -1.51
C LEU A 389 -4.96 -5.53 -0.21
N ILE A 390 -4.80 -4.84 0.91
CA ILE A 390 -5.13 -5.33 2.25
C ILE A 390 -6.16 -4.38 2.86
N VAL A 391 -7.34 -4.89 3.20
CA VAL A 391 -8.37 -4.12 3.91
C VAL A 391 -8.80 -4.85 5.18
N LEU A 392 -8.67 -4.13 6.30
CA LEU A 392 -9.28 -4.51 7.56
C LEU A 392 -10.48 -3.57 7.82
N LYS A 393 -11.57 -4.15 8.32
CA LYS A 393 -12.82 -3.47 8.66
C LYS A 393 -13.42 -3.99 9.96
N GLU A 394 -14.22 -3.11 10.57
CA GLU A 394 -14.83 -3.27 11.89
C GLU A 394 -13.76 -3.46 12.98
N SER A 395 -13.62 -4.67 13.54
CA SER A 395 -12.64 -4.97 14.59
C SER A 395 -11.76 -6.15 14.18
N SER A 396 -11.17 -6.05 12.99
CA SER A 396 -10.33 -7.10 12.43
C SER A 396 -8.92 -7.05 13.01
N VAL A 397 -8.36 -8.19 13.39
CA VAL A 397 -7.08 -8.26 14.11
C VAL A 397 -6.11 -9.21 13.42
N ILE A 398 -4.90 -8.72 13.11
CA ILE A 398 -3.74 -9.55 12.79
C ILE A 398 -2.77 -9.47 13.97
N HIS A 399 -2.66 -10.56 14.71
CA HIS A 399 -1.83 -10.65 15.90
C HIS A 399 -0.78 -11.75 15.70
N SER A 400 0.49 -11.41 15.89
CA SER A 400 1.61 -12.34 15.79
C SER A 400 2.47 -12.29 17.03
N THR A 401 2.79 -13.44 17.64
CA THR A 401 3.77 -13.55 18.75
C THR A 401 5.23 -13.58 18.27
N ALA A 402 5.43 -13.79 16.97
CA ALA A 402 6.72 -13.71 16.28
C ALA A 402 6.81 -12.43 15.43
N ASN A 403 7.98 -12.16 14.84
CA ASN A 403 8.15 -10.99 13.97
C ASN A 403 7.23 -11.09 12.75
N LEU A 404 6.61 -9.97 12.36
CA LEU A 404 5.66 -9.92 11.25
C LEU A 404 6.12 -8.94 10.17
N GLY A 405 6.31 -9.46 8.96
CA GLY A 405 6.49 -8.67 7.76
C GLY A 405 5.21 -8.60 6.96
N VAL A 406 4.72 -7.40 6.66
CA VAL A 406 3.62 -7.19 5.72
C VAL A 406 4.15 -6.44 4.51
N ARG A 407 4.03 -7.06 3.34
CA ARG A 407 4.47 -6.52 2.06
C ARG A 407 3.25 -6.41 1.14
N GLY A 408 3.24 -5.39 0.29
CA GLY A 408 2.25 -5.32 -0.77
C GLY A 408 2.46 -4.14 -1.68
N GLN A 409 2.06 -4.20 -2.95
CA GLN A 409 2.35 -3.15 -3.92
C GLN A 409 1.25 -2.09 -4.03
N GLY A 410 0.05 -2.36 -3.53
CA GLY A 410 -1.07 -1.42 -3.58
C GLY A 410 -1.38 -0.77 -2.23
N LEU A 411 -2.62 -0.87 -1.76
CA LEU A 411 -3.12 -0.13 -0.59
C LEU A 411 -3.23 -1.03 0.64
N LEU A 412 -2.71 -0.56 1.77
CA LEU A 412 -3.02 -1.07 3.10
C LEU A 412 -4.01 -0.12 3.77
N ASN A 413 -5.23 -0.58 4.03
CA ASN A 413 -6.29 0.24 4.61
C ASN A 413 -6.89 -0.41 5.86
N LEU A 414 -6.61 0.17 7.01
CA LEU A 414 -7.33 -0.13 8.26
C LEU A 414 -8.44 0.90 8.36
N SER A 415 -9.69 0.48 8.40
CA SER A 415 -10.83 1.41 8.30
C SER A 415 -11.89 1.23 9.36
N GLY A 416 -11.85 0.13 10.11
CA GLY A 416 -12.71 -0.17 11.23
C GLY A 416 -12.18 0.33 12.57
N ASP A 417 -13.12 0.59 13.49
CA ASP A 417 -12.83 0.91 14.88
C ASP A 417 -12.44 -0.36 15.65
N GLY A 418 -11.20 -0.39 16.14
CA GLY A 418 -10.61 -1.58 16.74
C GLY A 418 -9.90 -2.52 15.76
N ASP A 419 -9.65 -2.10 14.51
CA ASP A 419 -8.73 -2.80 13.61
C ASP A 419 -7.29 -2.74 14.14
N ILE A 420 -6.61 -3.89 14.26
CA ILE A 420 -5.28 -3.96 14.85
C ILE A 420 -4.34 -4.81 13.99
N ILE A 421 -3.14 -4.30 13.72
CA ILE A 421 -2.00 -5.13 13.30
C ILE A 421 -0.91 -4.97 14.34
N GLU A 422 -0.58 -6.07 15.02
CA GLU A 422 0.43 -6.06 16.08
C GLU A 422 1.35 -7.27 16.06
N ALA A 423 2.63 -6.99 16.34
CA ALA A 423 3.70 -7.98 16.48
C ALA A 423 4.82 -7.39 17.36
N PRO A 424 5.72 -8.20 17.94
CA PRO A 424 6.88 -7.68 18.66
C PRO A 424 7.75 -6.79 17.77
N ARG A 425 7.90 -7.17 16.49
CA ARG A 425 8.44 -6.34 15.43
C ARG A 425 7.55 -6.40 14.20
N LEU A 426 7.14 -5.23 13.74
CA LEU A 426 6.27 -5.05 12.58
C LEU A 426 7.01 -4.29 11.48
N ILE A 427 7.12 -4.89 10.29
CA ILE A 427 7.68 -4.21 9.13
C ILE A 427 6.63 -4.14 8.03
N LEU A 428 6.32 -2.93 7.59
CA LEU A 428 5.43 -2.65 6.46
C LEU A 428 6.28 -2.17 5.28
N SER A 429 6.15 -2.80 4.11
CA SER A 429 6.96 -2.39 2.97
C SER A 429 6.29 -2.55 1.61
N LEU A 430 6.79 -1.77 0.64
CA LEU A 430 6.41 -1.78 -0.78
C LEU A 430 5.03 -1.21 -1.13
N PHE A 431 4.27 -0.72 -0.14
CA PHE A 431 2.90 -0.22 -0.37
C PHE A 431 2.89 1.08 -1.15
N TYR A 432 1.95 1.22 -2.08
CA TYR A 432 1.66 2.51 -2.68
C TYR A 432 1.12 3.50 -1.62
N SER A 433 0.16 3.06 -0.81
CA SER A 433 -0.39 3.90 0.26
C SER A 433 -0.72 3.08 1.50
N ILE A 434 -0.46 3.65 2.67
CA ILE A 434 -0.86 3.10 3.96
C ILE A 434 -1.83 4.08 4.61
N ARG A 435 -3.04 3.61 4.93
CA ARG A 435 -4.08 4.35 5.63
C ARG A 435 -4.42 3.68 6.94
N VAL A 436 -4.17 4.38 8.03
CA VAL A 436 -4.57 3.96 9.37
C VAL A 436 -5.78 4.77 9.76
N GLY A 437 -6.98 4.18 9.66
CA GLY A 437 -8.25 4.80 9.96
C GLY A 437 -8.43 5.17 11.44
N PRO A 438 -9.45 5.99 11.77
CA PRO A 438 -9.73 6.37 13.15
C PRO A 438 -10.10 5.13 13.97
N GLY A 439 -9.55 5.01 15.18
CA GLY A 439 -9.75 3.84 16.04
C GLY A 439 -8.90 2.61 15.67
N SER A 440 -8.24 2.61 14.50
CA SER A 440 -7.32 1.54 14.11
C SER A 440 -5.93 1.72 14.73
N ILE A 441 -5.22 0.61 14.98
CA ILE A 441 -3.94 0.58 15.68
C ILE A 441 -2.90 -0.22 14.89
N LEU A 442 -1.77 0.40 14.58
CA LEU A 442 -0.53 -0.27 14.18
C LEU A 442 0.42 -0.30 15.37
N ARG A 443 0.85 -1.49 15.80
CA ARG A 443 1.65 -1.62 17.02
C ARG A 443 2.85 -2.55 16.86
N GLY A 444 4.00 -2.09 17.34
CA GLY A 444 5.08 -2.97 17.73
C GLY A 444 6.00 -2.30 18.75
N PRO A 445 6.19 -2.84 19.97
CA PRO A 445 5.96 -4.25 20.36
C PRO A 445 4.56 -4.55 20.95
N LEU A 446 4.27 -5.84 21.19
CA LEU A 446 3.05 -6.33 21.84
C LEU A 446 2.86 -5.75 23.26
N VAL A 447 1.61 -5.48 23.65
CA VAL A 447 1.25 -5.07 25.02
C VAL A 447 1.15 -6.32 25.90
N ASN A 448 1.96 -6.39 26.97
CA ASN A 448 2.04 -7.55 27.88
C ASN A 448 2.55 -8.83 27.21
N GLY A 449 3.71 -8.74 26.54
CA GLY A 449 4.35 -9.91 25.95
C GLY A 449 4.58 -11.03 26.98
N SER A 450 4.21 -12.25 26.60
CA SER A 450 4.39 -13.45 27.41
C SER A 450 5.88 -13.86 27.46
N ASN A 451 6.29 -14.69 28.42
CA ASN A 451 7.69 -15.17 28.55
C ASN A 451 8.22 -15.95 27.32
N GLY A 452 7.39 -16.22 26.30
CA GLY A 452 7.77 -16.86 25.03
C GLY A 452 7.84 -15.92 23.82
N ASP A 453 7.55 -14.63 23.98
CA ASP A 453 7.51 -13.69 22.85
C ASP A 453 8.92 -13.17 22.51
N VAL A 454 9.20 -13.00 21.21
CA VAL A 454 10.48 -12.45 20.75
C VAL A 454 10.59 -10.98 21.14
N SER A 455 11.24 -10.71 22.27
CA SER A 455 11.39 -9.34 22.77
C SER A 455 12.47 -8.56 21.99
N PRO A 456 12.19 -7.35 21.49
CA PRO A 456 13.21 -6.55 20.83
C PRO A 456 14.31 -6.17 21.83
N LYS A 457 15.57 -6.48 21.51
CA LYS A 457 16.72 -6.00 22.30
C LYS A 457 16.82 -4.48 22.14
N LEU A 458 16.53 -3.75 23.22
CA LEU A 458 16.68 -2.30 23.28
C LEU A 458 18.11 -1.97 23.71
N ASN A 459 18.82 -1.15 22.93
CA ASN A 459 20.16 -0.67 23.26
C ASN A 459 20.08 0.41 24.35
N CYS A 460 19.81 0.00 25.58
CA CYS A 460 19.59 0.92 26.71
C CYS A 460 20.86 1.31 27.46
N GLU A 461 21.96 0.57 27.26
CA GLU A 461 23.23 0.75 27.97
C GLU A 461 24.34 1.34 27.09
N ASP A 462 24.09 1.50 25.79
CA ASP A 462 25.05 2.02 24.84
C ASP A 462 24.66 3.45 24.41
N GLU A 463 25.62 4.37 24.46
CA GLU A 463 25.46 5.74 23.92
C GLU A 463 25.65 5.77 22.39
N SER A 464 26.13 4.67 21.80
CA SER A 464 26.40 4.61 20.37
C SER A 464 25.11 4.53 19.56
N CYS A 465 25.03 5.40 18.55
CA CYS A 465 23.90 5.46 17.62
C CYS A 465 23.85 4.19 16.77
N PRO A 466 22.74 3.44 16.74
CA PRO A 466 22.58 2.34 15.80
C PRO A 466 22.72 2.86 14.37
N VAL A 467 23.69 2.31 13.63
CA VAL A 467 24.00 2.74 12.26
C VAL A 467 22.77 2.63 11.37
N GLU A 468 21.91 1.65 11.64
CA GLU A 468 20.68 1.39 10.88
C GLU A 468 19.65 2.52 10.97
N ILE A 469 19.67 3.33 12.04
CA ILE A 469 18.78 4.50 12.17
C ILE A 469 19.17 5.60 11.18
N ILE A 470 20.47 5.74 10.89
CA ILE A 470 21.01 6.77 10.00
C ILE A 470 21.09 6.26 8.55
N HIS A 471 21.61 5.04 8.40
CA HIS A 471 21.82 4.31 7.15
C HIS A 471 20.97 3.03 7.15
N PRO A 472 19.65 3.15 6.93
CA PRO A 472 18.78 2.00 6.90
C PRO A 472 19.10 1.09 5.70
N PRO A 473 18.91 -0.23 5.83
CA PRO A 473 19.16 -1.16 4.74
C PRO A 473 18.26 -0.87 3.53
N GLU A 474 18.84 -0.83 2.33
CA GLU A 474 18.11 -0.52 1.09
C GLU A 474 17.00 -1.54 0.79
N ASP A 475 17.20 -2.79 1.20
CA ASP A 475 16.34 -3.92 0.85
C ASP A 475 15.08 -4.05 1.72
N CYS A 476 14.90 -3.20 2.75
CA CYS A 476 13.76 -3.26 3.68
C CYS A 476 13.51 -4.68 4.25
N ASN A 477 14.56 -5.51 4.37
CA ASN A 477 14.42 -6.90 4.76
C ASN A 477 14.28 -7.05 6.28
N LEU A 478 13.48 -8.05 6.67
CA LEU A 478 13.31 -8.44 8.08
C LEU A 478 14.57 -9.15 8.54
N ASN A 479 15.49 -8.39 9.15
CA ASN A 479 16.61 -8.98 9.87
C ASN A 479 16.35 -8.89 11.39
N SER A 480 16.48 -10.01 12.08
CA SER A 480 16.30 -10.11 13.53
C SER A 480 17.37 -9.33 14.32
N SER A 481 18.41 -8.81 13.66
CA SER A 481 19.39 -7.92 14.29
C SER A 481 18.98 -6.44 14.34
N LEU A 482 17.96 -6.01 13.59
CA LEU A 482 17.57 -4.60 13.53
C LEU A 482 16.97 -4.10 14.86
N SER A 483 17.27 -2.86 15.25
CA SER A 483 16.76 -2.23 16.48
C SER A 483 15.30 -1.76 16.38
N PHE A 484 14.68 -1.83 15.20
CA PHE A 484 13.33 -1.32 14.95
C PHE A 484 12.24 -2.23 15.53
N THR A 485 11.23 -1.62 16.15
CA THR A 485 10.01 -2.33 16.55
C THR A 485 8.88 -2.10 15.55
N LEU A 486 8.85 -0.94 14.90
CA LEU A 486 7.96 -0.66 13.77
C LEU A 486 8.75 0.05 12.66
N GLN A 487 8.80 -0.55 11.48
CA GLN A 487 9.45 0.05 10.31
C GLN A 487 8.48 0.13 9.14
N VAL A 488 8.37 1.30 8.51
CA VAL A 488 7.67 1.50 7.25
C VAL A 488 8.70 1.84 6.18
N CYS A 489 8.75 1.11 5.08
CA CYS A 489 9.84 1.22 4.11
C CYS A 489 9.33 1.14 2.66
N ARG A 490 9.78 2.05 1.78
CA ARG A 490 9.36 2.13 0.37
C ARG A 490 7.84 2.28 0.24
N VAL A 491 7.32 3.41 0.69
CA VAL A 491 5.89 3.75 0.60
C VAL A 491 5.72 5.13 -0.02
N GLU A 492 4.75 5.35 -0.91
CA GLU A 492 4.55 6.71 -1.43
C GLU A 492 3.87 7.58 -0.36
N ASP A 493 2.63 7.23 0.02
CA ASP A 493 1.81 8.05 0.90
C ASP A 493 1.43 7.31 2.19
N ILE A 494 1.68 7.93 3.34
CA ILE A 494 1.31 7.42 4.67
C ILE A 494 0.33 8.39 5.32
N ASP A 495 -0.92 7.97 5.48
CA ASP A 495 -1.98 8.74 6.11
C ASP A 495 -2.42 8.10 7.45
N VAL A 496 -2.32 8.86 8.54
CA VAL A 496 -2.60 8.38 9.89
C VAL A 496 -3.75 9.17 10.51
N TRP A 497 -4.91 8.53 10.67
CA TRP A 497 -6.04 8.97 11.49
C TRP A 497 -6.16 8.22 12.82
N GLY A 498 -5.59 7.02 12.92
CA GLY A 498 -5.57 6.19 14.13
C GLY A 498 -4.27 6.30 14.92
N LEU A 499 -3.89 5.21 15.61
CA LEU A 499 -2.69 5.15 16.46
C LEU A 499 -1.59 4.31 15.81
N VAL A 500 -0.39 4.88 15.68
CA VAL A 500 0.84 4.15 15.36
C VAL A 500 1.73 4.15 16.60
N GLN A 501 1.99 2.97 17.15
CA GLN A 501 2.67 2.82 18.43
C GLN A 501 3.90 1.91 18.33
N GLY A 502 5.02 2.35 18.92
CA GLY A 502 6.19 1.48 19.07
C GLY A 502 7.31 2.04 19.93
N THR A 503 8.37 1.26 20.14
CA THR A 503 9.57 1.73 20.85
C THR A 503 10.52 2.47 19.91
N VAL A 504 10.78 1.91 18.73
CA VAL A 504 11.58 2.54 17.68
C VAL A 504 10.75 2.50 16.40
N ILE A 505 10.20 3.66 16.03
CA ILE A 505 9.40 3.87 14.82
C ILE A 505 10.30 4.50 13.76
N HIS A 506 10.44 3.85 12.61
CA HIS A 506 11.20 4.40 11.48
C HIS A 506 10.40 4.39 10.18
N PHE A 507 10.19 5.56 9.58
CA PHE A 507 9.62 5.67 8.24
C PHE A 507 10.75 5.98 7.25
N ASN A 508 11.14 5.00 6.45
CA ASN A 508 12.20 5.11 5.45
C ASN A 508 11.63 5.17 4.03
N ARG A 509 12.22 6.02 3.18
CA ARG A 509 11.86 6.12 1.76
C ARG A 509 10.35 6.30 1.56
N ALA A 510 9.80 7.26 2.30
CA ALA A 510 8.43 7.75 2.15
C ALA A 510 8.39 9.05 1.35
N ARG A 511 7.37 9.27 0.52
CA ARG A 511 7.20 10.53 -0.23
C ARG A 511 6.43 11.58 0.56
N SER A 512 5.34 11.17 1.21
CA SER A 512 4.52 12.04 2.05
C SER A 512 4.07 11.32 3.31
N VAL A 513 4.09 12.04 4.43
CA VAL A 513 3.50 11.57 5.69
C VAL A 513 2.51 12.63 6.17
N THR A 514 1.25 12.22 6.31
CA THR A 514 0.16 13.07 6.80
C THR A 514 -0.40 12.46 8.08
N VAL A 515 -0.31 13.19 9.18
CA VAL A 515 -0.95 12.80 10.45
C VAL A 515 -2.17 13.70 10.65
N HIS A 516 -3.36 13.12 10.51
CA HIS A 516 -4.64 13.82 10.62
C HIS A 516 -4.99 14.16 12.07
N THR A 517 -6.07 14.92 12.28
CA THR A 517 -6.45 15.48 13.60
C THR A 517 -6.67 14.45 14.70
N SER A 518 -7.22 13.27 14.36
CA SER A 518 -7.36 12.13 15.29
C SER A 518 -6.12 11.24 15.34
N GLY A 519 -5.19 11.42 14.40
CA GLY A 519 -4.01 10.60 14.23
C GLY A 519 -2.96 10.88 15.28
N THR A 520 -2.36 9.80 15.79
CA THR A 520 -1.29 9.86 16.79
C THR A 520 -0.17 8.89 16.42
N ILE A 521 1.08 9.38 16.34
CA ILE A 521 2.28 8.53 16.30
C ILE A 521 2.94 8.63 17.68
N SER A 522 2.96 7.55 18.44
CA SER A 522 3.40 7.57 19.84
C SER A 522 4.45 6.52 20.17
N THR A 523 5.52 6.95 20.82
CA THR A 523 6.50 6.11 21.50
C THR A 523 6.55 6.41 23.00
N THR A 524 5.49 7.02 23.51
CA THR A 524 5.39 7.49 24.89
C THR A 524 5.49 6.34 25.89
N GLY A 525 6.46 6.41 26.81
CA GLY A 525 6.68 5.40 27.84
C GLY A 525 7.10 4.03 27.32
N LEU A 526 7.58 3.93 26.08
CA LEU A 526 8.04 2.67 25.45
C LEU A 526 9.56 2.57 25.33
N GLY A 527 10.31 3.54 25.88
CA GLY A 527 11.77 3.53 25.93
C GLY A 527 12.33 2.66 27.06
N CYS A 528 13.55 2.96 27.47
CA CYS A 528 14.27 2.16 28.45
C CYS A 528 13.69 2.34 29.87
N LYS A 529 13.49 1.24 30.60
CA LYS A 529 13.16 1.28 32.04
C LYS A 529 14.39 1.53 32.90
N SER A 530 15.50 0.89 32.56
CA SER A 530 16.82 1.10 33.13
C SER A 530 17.77 1.44 31.98
N GLY A 531 18.43 2.59 32.04
CA GLY A 531 19.35 3.05 31.01
C GLY A 531 20.34 4.08 31.55
N ILE A 532 21.06 4.75 30.67
CA ILE A 532 22.19 5.64 30.99
C ILE A 532 21.76 6.82 31.86
N GLY A 533 20.64 7.46 31.53
CA GLY A 533 20.09 8.55 32.33
C GLY A 533 19.12 8.07 33.40
N ARG A 534 19.32 6.88 33.95
CA ARG A 534 18.43 6.35 34.99
C ARG A 534 18.46 7.20 36.26
N GLY A 535 17.29 7.52 36.80
CA GLY A 535 17.15 8.19 38.10
C GLY A 535 17.51 7.26 39.27
N ARG A 536 18.20 7.78 40.29
CA ARG A 536 18.65 6.97 41.44
C ARG A 536 17.46 6.57 42.32
N LEU A 537 17.35 5.29 42.64
CA LEU A 537 16.38 4.74 43.59
C LEU A 537 17.04 4.51 44.96
N LEU A 538 16.43 5.01 46.03
CA LEU A 538 16.83 4.73 47.42
C LEU A 538 16.02 3.58 48.01
N SER A 539 16.56 2.91 49.04
CA SER A 539 15.87 1.84 49.78
C SER A 539 14.57 2.28 50.46
N SER A 540 14.38 3.59 50.67
CA SER A 540 13.16 4.21 51.17
C SER A 540 12.03 4.33 50.13
N GLY A 541 12.25 3.87 48.89
CA GLY A 541 11.30 3.97 47.77
C GLY A 541 11.33 5.31 47.02
N LEU A 542 12.14 6.27 47.47
CA LEU A 542 12.35 7.56 46.80
C LEU A 542 13.15 7.39 45.51
N SER A 543 12.66 7.98 44.41
CA SER A 543 13.33 7.94 43.11
C SER A 543 13.48 9.33 42.51
N GLY A 544 14.68 9.61 42.01
CA GLY A 544 14.90 10.69 41.05
C GLY A 544 14.23 10.38 39.71
N GLY A 545 13.92 11.42 38.94
CA GLY A 545 13.42 11.26 37.57
C GLY A 545 14.51 10.78 36.61
N GLY A 546 14.15 10.13 35.51
CA GLY A 546 15.09 9.83 34.43
C GLY A 546 15.57 11.11 33.75
N GLY A 547 16.81 11.16 33.28
CA GLY A 547 17.36 12.20 32.42
C GLY A 547 17.50 11.70 30.97
N HIS A 548 17.37 12.59 29.99
CA HIS A 548 17.66 12.41 28.57
C HIS A 548 17.34 13.75 27.91
N GLY A 549 18.25 14.38 27.16
CA GLY A 549 18.07 15.77 26.70
C GLY A 549 18.25 16.81 27.81
N GLY A 550 17.38 16.76 28.83
CA GLY A 550 17.45 17.51 30.08
C GLY A 550 17.72 16.60 31.29
N LYS A 551 18.26 17.17 32.37
CA LYS A 551 18.52 16.43 33.62
C LYS A 551 17.21 16.06 34.31
N GLY A 552 17.16 14.84 34.86
CA GLY A 552 16.04 14.41 35.70
C GLY A 552 15.94 15.23 36.99
N GLY A 553 14.72 15.44 37.47
CA GLY A 553 14.44 16.10 38.73
C GLY A 553 14.95 15.30 39.93
N ASN A 554 15.46 15.99 40.95
CA ASN A 554 15.86 15.37 42.21
C ASN A 554 14.64 15.16 43.13
N SER A 555 14.68 14.12 43.96
CA SER A 555 13.67 13.87 45.01
C SER A 555 14.24 14.16 46.39
N VAL A 556 13.55 14.95 47.22
CA VAL A 556 13.96 15.25 48.61
C VAL A 556 12.78 15.06 49.55
N VAL A 557 12.87 14.10 50.46
CA VAL A 557 11.89 13.88 51.53
C VAL A 557 12.62 13.54 52.83
N ASN A 558 12.29 14.23 53.92
CA ASN A 558 12.83 13.99 55.27
C ASN A 558 14.37 13.87 55.34
N GLY A 559 15.10 14.73 54.61
CA GLY A 559 16.58 14.75 54.58
C GLY A 559 17.23 13.69 53.68
N SER A 560 16.46 12.75 53.12
CA SER A 560 16.95 11.76 52.14
C SER A 560 16.86 12.34 50.72
N ARG A 561 17.98 12.34 49.99
CA ARG A 561 18.08 12.88 48.62
C ARG A 561 18.38 11.78 47.60
N ALA A 562 17.50 11.60 46.64
CA ALA A 562 17.77 10.81 45.44
C ALA A 562 18.02 11.76 44.25
N GLU A 563 19.09 11.51 43.52
CA GLU A 563 19.50 12.33 42.39
C GLU A 563 18.76 11.89 41.12
N GLY A 564 18.32 12.87 40.34
CA GLY A 564 17.79 12.63 39.01
C GLY A 564 18.89 12.23 38.03
N GLY A 565 18.50 11.53 36.98
CA GLY A 565 19.42 11.00 35.97
C GLY A 565 20.15 12.09 35.19
N PRO A 566 21.38 11.84 34.72
CA PRO A 566 22.16 12.78 33.92
C PRO A 566 21.57 12.99 32.52
N THR A 567 21.97 14.09 31.87
CA THR A 567 21.79 14.32 30.43
C THR A 567 22.80 13.49 29.63
N TYR A 568 22.37 12.82 28.56
CA TYR A 568 23.25 12.10 27.63
C TYR A 568 22.75 12.24 26.18
N GLY A 569 23.51 11.71 25.25
CA GLY A 569 23.24 11.74 23.81
C GLY A 569 23.56 13.07 23.12
N ASN A 570 23.54 13.06 21.79
CA ASN A 570 23.91 14.22 20.97
C ASN A 570 22.68 15.09 20.63
N ALA A 571 22.77 16.40 20.89
CA ALA A 571 21.69 17.34 20.55
C ALA A 571 21.55 17.60 19.04
N ASP A 572 22.64 17.51 18.27
CA ASP A 572 22.66 17.80 16.83
C ASP A 572 22.42 16.57 15.95
N LEU A 573 22.37 15.38 16.55
CA LEU A 573 21.97 14.12 15.90
C LEU A 573 21.52 13.11 16.98
N PRO A 574 20.33 13.29 17.57
CA PRO A 574 19.85 12.41 18.63
C PRO A 574 19.36 11.08 18.05
N CYS A 575 19.68 9.98 18.71
CA CYS A 575 19.24 8.63 18.31
C CYS A 575 19.18 7.65 19.48
N GLU A 576 19.19 8.16 20.70
CA GLU A 576 19.15 7.38 21.92
C GLU A 576 17.71 7.29 22.44
N LEU A 577 17.39 6.17 23.10
CA LEU A 577 16.11 5.97 23.78
C LEU A 577 16.07 6.79 25.07
N GLY A 578 14.90 7.29 25.46
CA GLY A 578 14.71 7.89 26.78
C GLY A 578 14.92 6.86 27.89
N SER A 579 15.46 7.32 29.02
CA SER A 579 15.70 6.51 30.21
C SER A 579 14.61 6.65 31.25
N GLY A 580 14.35 5.55 31.94
CA GLY A 580 13.37 5.43 33.00
C GLY A 580 13.85 5.90 34.37
N SER A 581 12.96 5.83 35.35
CA SER A 581 13.30 6.02 36.76
C SER A 581 13.25 4.69 37.52
N GLY A 582 13.92 4.61 38.67
CA GLY A 582 13.71 3.51 39.60
C GLY A 582 14.54 2.26 39.29
N ASN A 583 14.11 1.08 39.72
CA ASN A 583 14.78 -0.21 39.45
C ASN A 583 13.76 -1.26 39.01
N ASP A 584 14.01 -1.92 37.89
CA ASP A 584 13.08 -2.89 37.30
C ASP A 584 12.85 -4.10 38.22
N SER A 585 13.84 -4.47 39.03
CA SER A 585 13.75 -5.58 39.99
C SER A 585 12.80 -5.35 41.17
N THR A 586 12.33 -4.12 41.38
CA THR A 586 11.45 -3.75 42.51
C THR A 586 10.02 -3.42 42.10
N GLY A 587 9.70 -3.49 40.80
CA GLY A 587 8.38 -3.11 40.25
C GLY A 587 8.06 -1.60 40.32
N LEU A 588 8.93 -0.79 40.89
CA LEU A 588 8.83 0.67 41.01
C LEU A 588 9.72 1.33 39.96
N SER A 589 9.36 1.19 38.67
CA SER A 589 10.04 1.85 37.56
C SER A 589 9.06 2.51 36.60
N THR A 590 9.48 3.61 35.99
CA THR A 590 8.80 4.21 34.83
C THR A 590 9.73 4.09 33.64
N ALA A 591 9.19 3.85 32.45
CA ALA A 591 9.97 3.82 31.21
C ALA A 591 10.17 5.22 30.63
N GLY A 592 11.29 5.47 29.96
CA GLY A 592 11.48 6.69 29.15
C GLY A 592 10.65 6.66 27.86
N GLY A 593 10.73 7.73 27.07
CA GLY A 593 10.16 7.77 25.71
C GLY A 593 11.01 7.00 24.69
N GLY A 594 10.40 6.52 23.60
CA GLY A 594 11.10 5.82 22.52
C GLY A 594 11.75 6.75 21.48
N ILE A 595 12.09 6.19 20.31
CA ILE A 595 12.68 6.91 19.17
C ILE A 595 11.66 6.95 18.03
N ILE A 596 11.47 8.14 17.45
CA ILE A 596 10.72 8.35 16.20
C ILE A 596 11.68 8.93 15.18
N VAL A 597 11.89 8.23 14.06
CA VAL A 597 12.70 8.71 12.94
C VAL A 597 11.85 8.75 11.67
N LEU A 598 11.77 9.91 11.03
CA LEU A 598 11.10 10.09 9.74
C LEU A 598 12.14 10.48 8.68
N GLY A 599 12.28 9.65 7.65
CA GLY A 599 13.31 9.75 6.61
C GLY A 599 14.66 9.14 7.02
N SER A 600 15.68 9.38 6.19
CA SER A 600 17.06 9.00 6.43
C SER A 600 18.02 10.02 5.80
N TRP A 601 19.33 9.83 6.01
CA TRP A 601 20.34 10.71 5.42
C TRP A 601 20.36 10.64 3.89
N GLU A 602 20.16 9.44 3.35
CA GLU A 602 20.14 9.16 1.92
C GLU A 602 18.79 9.53 1.29
N TYR A 603 17.69 9.29 2.02
CA TYR A 603 16.33 9.49 1.55
C TYR A 603 15.54 10.36 2.54
N SER A 604 15.73 11.68 2.45
CA SER A 604 14.95 12.64 3.25
C SER A 604 13.48 12.66 2.81
N LEU A 605 12.56 12.75 3.76
CA LEU A 605 11.13 12.87 3.52
C LEU A 605 10.80 14.22 2.83
N PRO A 606 10.23 14.20 1.61
CA PRO A 606 9.90 15.43 0.88
C PRO A 606 8.90 16.34 1.61
N SER A 607 7.85 15.77 2.21
CA SER A 607 6.82 16.53 2.92
C SER A 607 6.29 15.81 4.16
N LEU A 608 6.23 16.54 5.27
CA LEU A 608 5.59 16.12 6.52
C LEU A 608 4.49 17.12 6.90
N THR A 609 3.24 16.64 6.94
CA THR A 609 2.08 17.44 7.32
C THR A 609 1.47 16.90 8.61
N LEU A 610 1.41 17.73 9.65
CA LEU A 610 0.91 17.36 10.97
C LEU A 610 -0.31 18.20 11.36
N TYR A 611 -1.45 17.54 11.52
CA TYR A 611 -2.69 18.07 12.09
C TYR A 611 -2.97 17.50 13.49
N GLY A 612 -2.59 16.25 13.73
CA GLY A 612 -2.69 15.55 15.01
C GLY A 612 -1.42 15.62 15.85
N THR A 613 -1.01 14.49 16.45
CA THR A 613 0.08 14.45 17.43
C THR A 613 1.19 13.46 17.08
N ILE A 614 2.44 13.86 17.36
CA ILE A 614 3.62 12.99 17.35
C ILE A 614 4.26 13.11 18.73
N GLU A 615 4.35 12.00 19.45
CA GLU A 615 4.72 11.99 20.87
C GLU A 615 5.78 10.95 21.20
N SER A 616 6.88 11.38 21.81
CA SER A 616 7.90 10.52 22.42
C SER A 616 8.06 10.87 23.91
N ASN A 617 6.95 10.96 24.64
CA ASN A 617 6.96 11.45 26.02
C ASN A 617 7.46 10.39 27.01
N GLY A 618 7.96 10.83 28.17
CA GLY A 618 8.35 9.94 29.25
C GLY A 618 7.14 9.28 29.94
N GLY A 619 7.30 8.03 30.36
CA GLY A 619 6.27 7.31 31.08
C GLY A 619 5.92 7.97 32.43
N SER A 620 4.63 8.02 32.73
CA SER A 620 4.09 8.52 33.99
C SER A 620 3.26 7.42 34.65
N LEU A 621 3.44 7.21 35.96
CA LEU A 621 2.63 6.23 36.69
C LEU A 621 1.29 6.90 37.09
N THR A 622 0.18 6.49 36.47
CA THR A 622 -1.18 6.96 36.80
C THR A 622 -1.64 6.37 38.14
N ASP A 623 -2.46 7.11 38.90
CA ASP A 623 -2.82 6.91 40.31
C ASP A 623 -3.58 5.58 40.68
N ALA A 624 -3.60 4.55 39.83
CA ALA A 624 -4.57 3.46 39.91
C ALA A 624 -4.20 2.22 40.76
N VAL A 625 -2.96 2.02 41.25
CA VAL A 625 -2.60 0.69 41.82
C VAL A 625 -1.87 0.67 43.18
N THR A 626 -1.41 1.80 43.75
CA THR A 626 -0.76 1.71 45.09
C THR A 626 -1.18 2.82 46.05
N ASN A 627 -1.69 2.43 47.22
CA ASN A 627 -1.88 3.27 48.42
C ASN A 627 -0.54 3.72 49.05
N SER A 628 0.58 3.67 48.31
CA SER A 628 1.89 4.11 48.78
C SER A 628 2.04 5.63 48.59
N SER A 629 2.43 6.32 49.67
CA SER A 629 2.68 7.77 49.68
C SER A 629 3.95 8.18 48.92
N ILE A 630 4.77 7.21 48.51
CA ILE A 630 6.03 7.36 47.78
C ILE A 630 5.96 6.45 46.54
N GLY A 631 6.34 6.97 45.37
CA GLY A 631 6.28 6.26 44.08
C GLY A 631 7.49 6.56 43.19
N PRO A 632 7.63 5.88 42.04
CA PRO A 632 8.76 6.08 41.14
C PRO A 632 8.76 7.51 40.54
N GLY A 633 9.92 7.95 40.06
CA GLY A 633 10.08 9.22 39.38
C GLY A 633 9.43 9.22 37.99
N GLY A 634 9.41 10.37 37.34
CA GLY A 634 8.99 10.44 35.94
C GLY A 634 10.05 9.85 35.01
N GLY A 635 9.64 9.14 33.95
CA GLY A 635 10.55 8.74 32.87
C GLY A 635 10.99 9.95 32.05
N SER A 636 12.17 9.94 31.46
CA SER A 636 12.60 11.04 30.57
C SER A 636 11.91 10.98 29.20
N GLY A 637 11.80 12.12 28.52
CA GLY A 637 11.33 12.16 27.12
C GLY A 637 12.31 11.43 26.19
N GLY A 638 11.81 10.95 25.06
CA GLY A 638 12.56 10.20 24.05
C GLY A 638 13.25 11.08 23.01
N THR A 639 13.38 10.54 21.80
CA THR A 639 14.03 11.20 20.66
C THR A 639 13.08 11.29 19.48
N VAL A 640 12.97 12.47 18.87
CA VAL A 640 12.33 12.67 17.56
C VAL A 640 13.36 13.22 16.58
N LEU A 641 13.67 12.45 15.54
CA LEU A 641 14.63 12.79 14.49
C LEU A 641 13.93 12.88 13.14
N LEU A 642 13.96 14.06 12.52
CA LEU A 642 13.22 14.34 11.28
C LEU A 642 14.17 14.71 10.15
N PHE A 643 14.35 13.81 9.19
CA PHE A 643 15.03 14.09 7.92
C PHE A 643 14.00 14.56 6.90
N VAL A 644 13.78 15.87 6.82
CA VAL A 644 12.66 16.46 6.05
C VAL A 644 13.12 17.59 5.14
N ARG A 645 12.45 17.75 4.00
CA ARG A 645 12.62 18.92 3.13
C ARG A 645 11.62 20.03 3.47
N THR A 646 10.36 19.67 3.69
CA THR A 646 9.29 20.60 4.08
C THR A 646 8.48 20.09 5.25
N LEU A 647 8.09 21.00 6.15
CA LEU A 647 7.32 20.71 7.36
C LEU A 647 6.15 21.67 7.50
N SER A 648 4.94 21.17 7.74
CA SER A 648 3.78 22.00 8.09
C SER A 648 3.08 21.48 9.34
N LEU A 649 2.98 22.33 10.37
CA LEU A 649 2.26 22.08 11.62
C LEU A 649 1.00 22.95 11.66
N ALA A 650 -0.17 22.34 11.70
CA ALA A 650 -1.45 23.04 11.87
C ALA A 650 -1.65 23.55 13.30
N GLU A 651 -2.63 24.42 13.55
CA GLU A 651 -2.84 25.07 14.86
C GLU A 651 -3.09 24.09 16.01
N SER A 652 -3.80 22.98 15.75
CA SER A 652 -4.07 21.92 16.73
C SER A 652 -2.95 20.90 16.88
N SER A 653 -1.88 21.00 16.10
CA SER A 653 -0.84 19.97 16.08
C SER A 653 0.11 20.05 17.26
N VAL A 654 0.57 18.88 17.72
CA VAL A 654 1.51 18.75 18.83
C VAL A 654 2.66 17.83 18.44
N LEU A 655 3.89 18.34 18.53
CA LEU A 655 5.11 17.56 18.43
C LEU A 655 5.80 17.59 19.80
N SER A 656 5.77 16.49 20.54
CA SER A 656 6.19 16.48 21.94
C SER A 656 7.20 15.39 22.29
N SER A 657 8.20 15.76 23.08
CA SER A 657 9.14 14.86 23.75
C SER A 657 9.38 15.33 25.19
N VAL A 658 8.30 15.36 25.98
CA VAL A 658 8.24 15.90 27.35
C VAL A 658 8.57 14.81 28.37
N GLY A 659 9.20 15.19 29.48
CA GLY A 659 9.44 14.28 30.60
C GLY A 659 8.15 13.87 31.33
N GLY A 660 8.11 12.64 31.82
CA GLY A 660 6.99 12.10 32.58
C GLY A 660 6.83 12.74 33.96
N PHE A 661 5.64 12.61 34.53
CA PHE A 661 5.29 13.16 35.84
C PHE A 661 5.85 12.32 36.98
N GLY A 662 6.46 13.00 37.96
CA GLY A 662 6.87 12.39 39.23
C GLY A 662 5.72 12.41 40.26
N ARG A 663 5.53 11.30 41.00
CA ARG A 663 4.53 11.23 42.09
C ARG A 663 5.01 12.01 43.33
N ALA A 664 4.18 12.08 44.37
CA ALA A 664 4.43 12.85 45.59
C ALA A 664 5.83 12.59 46.19
N GLY A 665 6.70 13.60 46.15
CA GLY A 665 8.06 13.54 46.69
C GLY A 665 9.13 12.97 45.76
N SER A 666 8.77 12.57 44.54
CA SER A 666 9.68 12.04 43.51
C SER A 666 9.98 13.06 42.42
N GLY A 667 11.14 12.91 41.77
CA GLY A 667 11.59 13.84 40.73
C GLY A 667 10.83 13.67 39.41
N GLY A 668 10.56 14.78 38.71
CA GLY A 668 10.02 14.76 37.35
C GLY A 668 11.08 14.29 36.33
N GLY A 669 10.66 13.68 35.22
CA GLY A 669 11.59 13.25 34.16
C GLY A 669 12.18 14.43 33.38
N GLY A 670 13.40 14.33 32.87
CA GLY A 670 13.98 15.32 31.96
C GLY A 670 13.26 15.35 30.60
N GLY A 671 13.20 16.51 29.95
CA GLY A 671 12.65 16.65 28.59
C GLY A 671 13.61 16.11 27.53
N GLY A 672 13.10 15.39 26.52
CA GLY A 672 13.91 14.69 25.52
C GLY A 672 14.47 15.57 24.40
N ARG A 673 14.75 14.96 23.24
CA ARG A 673 15.42 15.64 22.11
C ARG A 673 14.56 15.63 20.85
N ILE A 674 14.45 16.79 20.21
CA ILE A 674 13.79 16.95 18.90
C ILE A 674 14.79 17.61 17.95
N HIS A 675 15.14 16.93 16.85
CA HIS A 675 16.08 17.45 15.85
C HIS A 675 15.48 17.48 14.45
N PHE A 676 15.61 18.63 13.78
CA PHE A 676 15.21 18.81 12.39
C PHE A 676 16.42 18.82 11.46
N HIS A 677 16.59 17.73 10.72
CA HIS A 677 17.64 17.57 9.73
C HIS A 677 17.13 17.97 8.33
N TRP A 678 17.27 19.26 7.99
CA TRP A 678 16.81 19.80 6.71
C TRP A 678 17.67 19.30 5.54
N SER A 679 17.01 18.83 4.47
CA SER A 679 17.66 18.55 3.17
C SER A 679 17.35 19.65 2.15
N ASN A 680 18.32 19.94 1.28
CA ASN A 680 18.16 20.87 0.14
C ASN A 680 17.48 22.20 0.50
N ILE A 681 18.00 22.92 1.50
CA ILE A 681 17.51 24.24 1.89
C ILE A 681 17.74 25.22 0.71
N PRO A 682 16.69 25.74 0.07
CA PRO A 682 16.85 26.71 -1.02
C PRO A 682 17.44 28.02 -0.49
N THR A 683 18.17 28.77 -1.32
CA THR A 683 18.80 30.06 -0.94
C THR A 683 18.61 31.11 -2.04
N GLY A 684 18.78 32.39 -1.68
CA GLY A 684 18.59 33.50 -2.62
C GLY A 684 17.16 33.60 -3.15
N ASP A 685 17.01 33.84 -4.46
CA ASP A 685 15.71 34.08 -5.10
C ASP A 685 14.76 32.87 -5.07
N GLU A 686 15.32 31.66 -4.95
CA GLU A 686 14.57 30.40 -4.85
C GLU A 686 14.13 30.08 -3.41
N TYR A 687 14.49 30.91 -2.42
CA TYR A 687 14.16 30.65 -1.03
C TYR A 687 12.65 30.55 -0.80
N VAL A 688 12.24 29.42 -0.26
CA VAL A 688 10.90 29.17 0.28
C VAL A 688 11.06 28.67 1.72
N PRO A 689 10.23 29.14 2.68
CA PRO A 689 10.31 28.68 4.06
C PRO A 689 10.19 27.15 4.15
N VAL A 690 11.20 26.50 4.75
CA VAL A 690 11.22 25.03 4.91
C VAL A 690 10.19 24.53 5.95
N ALA A 691 9.68 25.42 6.80
CA ALA A 691 8.71 25.08 7.83
C ALA A 691 7.61 26.14 7.98
N ALA A 692 6.35 25.68 8.01
CA ALA A 692 5.16 26.48 8.36
C ALA A 692 4.61 25.99 9.70
N ILE A 693 4.89 26.73 10.78
CA ILE A 693 4.58 26.30 12.15
C ILE A 693 3.45 27.16 12.71
N LYS A 694 2.27 26.56 12.87
CA LYS A 694 1.15 27.13 13.62
C LYS A 694 0.83 26.37 14.91
N GLY A 695 1.31 25.13 15.03
CA GLY A 695 1.12 24.26 16.21
C GLY A 695 2.21 24.40 17.27
N SER A 696 2.23 23.45 18.21
CA SER A 696 3.13 23.46 19.38
C SER A 696 4.25 22.41 19.27
N ILE A 697 5.47 22.80 19.67
CA ILE A 697 6.64 21.92 19.78
C ILE A 697 7.08 21.93 21.25
N LEU A 698 7.04 20.79 21.92
CA LEU A 698 7.22 20.66 23.37
C LEU A 698 8.39 19.73 23.69
N ALA A 699 9.39 20.23 24.41
CA ALA A 699 10.51 19.43 24.93
C ALA A 699 10.81 19.81 26.39
N SER A 700 9.78 19.99 27.21
CA SER A 700 9.93 20.42 28.60
C SER A 700 10.22 19.26 29.56
N GLY A 701 10.82 19.57 30.71
CA GLY A 701 10.90 18.62 31.81
C GLY A 701 9.52 18.32 32.41
N GLY A 702 9.39 17.12 32.96
CA GLY A 702 8.20 16.64 33.66
C GLY A 702 8.02 17.32 35.00
N ILE A 703 6.75 17.49 35.39
CA ILE A 703 6.36 18.13 36.65
C ILE A 703 6.36 17.09 37.77
N SER A 704 6.86 17.47 38.95
CA SER A 704 6.78 16.68 40.19
C SER A 704 5.63 17.19 41.07
N LYS A 705 4.83 16.27 41.63
CA LYS A 705 3.88 16.62 42.70
C LYS A 705 4.63 16.58 44.06
N GLY A 706 4.44 17.58 44.94
CA GLY A 706 5.06 17.59 46.28
C GLY A 706 6.50 18.15 46.32
N PRO A 707 7.36 17.74 47.29
CA PRO A 707 8.70 18.33 47.50
C PRO A 707 9.78 17.86 46.50
N GLY A 708 9.40 17.20 45.41
CA GLY A 708 10.31 16.84 44.31
C GLY A 708 10.58 18.02 43.39
N PHE A 709 11.75 18.04 42.74
CA PHE A 709 12.08 19.03 41.72
C PHE A 709 11.57 18.60 40.33
N PRO A 710 11.11 19.54 39.50
CA PRO A 710 10.80 19.27 38.10
C PRO A 710 12.08 18.89 37.33
N GLY A 711 11.92 18.16 36.24
CA GLY A 711 13.02 17.90 35.31
C GLY A 711 13.44 19.17 34.56
N GLU A 712 14.68 19.20 34.07
CA GLU A 712 15.13 20.25 33.16
C GLU A 712 14.54 20.06 31.76
N ASN A 713 14.46 21.17 31.01
CA ASN A 713 14.01 21.14 29.63
C ASN A 713 15.03 20.43 28.73
N GLY A 714 14.51 19.74 27.72
CA GLY A 714 15.27 19.13 26.66
C GLY A 714 15.71 20.12 25.58
N THR A 715 16.13 19.57 24.45
CA THR A 715 16.73 20.33 23.34
C THR A 715 15.89 20.23 22.07
N VAL A 716 15.62 21.38 21.44
CA VAL A 716 15.04 21.46 20.09
C VAL A 716 16.08 22.10 19.16
N THR A 717 16.68 21.30 18.28
CA THR A 717 17.80 21.71 17.41
C THR A 717 17.45 21.51 15.94
N GLY A 718 18.23 22.11 15.05
CA GLY A 718 18.07 21.95 13.61
C GLY A 718 19.41 22.09 12.89
N ARG A 719 19.50 21.54 11.68
CA ARG A 719 20.72 21.57 10.87
C ARG A 719 21.27 23.00 10.72
N ALA A 720 22.60 23.12 10.66
CA ALA A 720 23.28 24.39 10.42
C ALA A 720 22.75 25.08 9.14
N CYS A 721 22.19 26.28 9.30
CA CYS A 721 21.62 27.01 8.18
C CYS A 721 22.69 27.62 7.25
N PRO A 722 22.43 27.72 5.93
CA PRO A 722 23.32 28.36 4.98
C PRO A 722 23.43 29.89 5.24
N LYS A 723 24.26 30.58 4.43
CA LYS A 723 24.44 32.03 4.51
C LYS A 723 23.09 32.76 4.36
N GLY A 724 22.92 33.89 5.04
CA GLY A 724 21.68 34.68 5.04
C GLY A 724 20.55 34.17 5.95
N LEU A 725 20.59 32.90 6.38
CA LEU A 725 19.53 32.25 7.19
C LEU A 725 19.99 31.89 8.61
N TYR A 726 19.08 31.88 9.59
CA TYR A 726 19.36 31.53 10.99
C TYR A 726 18.20 30.81 11.70
N GLY A 727 18.46 30.28 12.89
CA GLY A 727 17.50 29.58 13.75
C GLY A 727 17.28 28.12 13.38
N THR A 728 16.44 27.43 14.15
CA THR A 728 16.12 26.00 13.95
C THR A 728 15.45 25.71 12.60
N PHE A 729 14.71 26.68 12.06
CA PHE A 729 13.91 26.56 10.83
C PHE A 729 14.50 27.36 9.65
N CYS A 730 15.76 27.80 9.75
CA CYS A 730 16.46 28.58 8.73
C CYS A 730 15.62 29.74 8.16
N LYS A 731 15.21 30.64 9.06
CA LYS A 731 14.52 31.89 8.72
C LYS A 731 15.51 32.94 8.25
N GLU A 732 15.05 33.87 7.41
CA GLU A 732 15.85 35.00 6.93
C GLU A 732 16.36 35.86 8.10
N CYS A 733 17.62 36.30 8.04
CA CYS A 733 18.19 37.24 9.03
C CYS A 733 17.35 38.54 9.12
N PRO A 734 17.27 39.19 10.30
CA PRO A 734 16.51 40.43 10.48
C PRO A 734 16.95 41.54 9.53
N LEU A 735 16.03 42.46 9.21
CA LEU A 735 16.30 43.62 8.37
C LEU A 735 17.52 44.43 8.87
N GLY A 736 18.41 44.80 7.97
CA GLY A 736 19.64 45.54 8.29
C GLY A 736 20.76 44.68 8.91
N THR A 737 20.66 43.35 8.78
CA THR A 737 21.74 42.42 9.14
C THR A 737 22.11 41.48 7.98
N TYR A 738 23.35 40.99 7.94
CA TYR A 738 23.83 40.00 6.99
C TYR A 738 24.53 38.83 7.70
N LYS A 739 24.59 37.68 7.03
CA LYS A 739 25.27 36.48 7.56
C LYS A 739 26.06 35.77 6.47
N ASN A 740 27.38 35.85 6.57
CA ASN A 740 28.33 35.29 5.61
C ASN A 740 28.87 33.89 5.98
N VAL A 741 28.52 33.36 7.16
CA VAL A 741 28.93 32.04 7.66
C VAL A 741 27.77 31.06 7.77
N THR A 742 28.05 29.78 7.68
CA THR A 742 27.10 28.69 7.98
C THR A 742 26.90 28.55 9.48
N GLY A 743 25.66 28.33 9.92
CA GLY A 743 25.31 28.17 11.33
C GLY A 743 23.90 28.64 11.67
N SER A 744 23.36 28.22 12.81
CA SER A 744 21.96 28.48 13.16
C SER A 744 21.76 29.49 14.30
N SER A 745 22.84 29.99 14.92
CA SER A 745 22.72 31.00 15.98
C SER A 745 22.32 32.36 15.43
N LYS A 746 21.38 33.05 16.11
CA LYS A 746 20.97 34.42 15.80
C LYS A 746 22.14 35.42 15.91
N SER A 747 23.12 35.14 16.77
CA SER A 747 24.31 36.00 16.92
C SER A 747 25.20 36.06 15.69
N LEU A 748 24.97 35.18 14.70
CA LEU A 748 25.71 35.16 13.43
C LEU A 748 25.12 36.12 12.38
N CYS A 749 23.99 36.79 12.65
CA CYS A 749 23.49 37.89 11.82
C CYS A 749 24.13 39.21 12.28
N PHE A 750 25.13 39.69 11.54
CA PHE A 750 25.89 40.91 11.85
C PHE A 750 25.19 42.16 11.29
N PRO A 751 25.23 43.30 11.99
CA PRO A 751 24.64 44.55 11.48
C PRO A 751 25.40 45.06 10.24
N CYS A 752 24.66 45.56 9.25
CA CYS A 752 25.24 46.10 8.02
C CYS A 752 25.92 47.47 8.28
N PRO A 753 27.07 47.76 7.64
CA PRO A 753 27.76 49.03 7.80
C PRO A 753 26.88 50.22 7.39
N SER A 754 26.66 51.18 8.29
CA SER A 754 25.83 52.37 8.02
C SER A 754 26.45 53.34 7.00
N ALA A 755 27.75 53.23 6.71
CA ALA A 755 28.45 54.03 5.71
C ALA A 755 28.08 53.66 4.26
N GLU A 756 27.56 52.45 4.04
CA GLU A 756 27.20 51.94 2.72
C GLU A 756 25.73 52.19 2.35
N LEU A 757 24.93 52.74 3.28
CA LEU A 757 23.52 53.08 3.05
C LEU A 757 23.39 54.55 2.58
N PRO A 758 22.87 54.81 1.36
CA PRO A 758 22.59 56.16 0.90
C PRO A 758 21.62 56.90 1.84
N ARG A 759 21.78 58.23 1.98
CA ARG A 759 20.97 59.05 2.92
C ARG A 759 19.45 58.98 2.71
N ARG A 760 18.98 58.54 1.52
CA ARG A 760 17.56 58.39 1.16
C ARG A 760 17.19 56.93 0.84
N ALA A 761 17.88 55.98 1.45
CA ALA A 761 17.64 54.54 1.32
C ALA A 761 17.21 53.90 2.65
N VAL A 762 16.40 52.85 2.57
CA VAL A 762 15.94 52.01 3.69
C VAL A 762 16.21 50.56 3.34
N TYR A 763 16.70 49.78 4.29
CA TYR A 763 16.92 48.34 4.08
C TYR A 763 15.63 47.63 3.69
N THR A 764 15.71 46.76 2.69
CA THR A 764 14.59 45.94 2.23
C THR A 764 14.86 44.47 2.56
N SER A 765 13.80 43.70 2.79
CA SER A 765 13.92 42.24 2.82
C SER A 765 14.18 41.72 1.42
N VAL A 766 15.09 40.76 1.29
CA VAL A 766 15.28 39.93 0.10
C VAL A 766 15.02 38.49 0.46
N ARG A 767 14.51 37.73 -0.50
CA ARG A 767 14.33 36.29 -0.34
C ARG A 767 15.66 35.62 0.00
N GLY A 768 15.66 34.79 1.03
CA GLY A 768 16.84 34.08 1.50
C GLY A 768 17.78 34.88 2.42
N GLY A 769 17.43 36.14 2.73
CA GLY A 769 18.22 37.03 3.60
C GLY A 769 19.53 37.50 2.97
N ALA A 770 20.15 38.52 3.57
CA ALA A 770 21.41 39.07 3.07
C ALA A 770 22.60 38.19 3.46
N ALA A 771 23.31 37.65 2.46
CA ALA A 771 24.52 36.85 2.69
C ALA A 771 25.80 37.71 2.80
N GLU A 772 25.84 38.84 2.08
CA GLU A 772 27.02 39.68 1.91
C GLU A 772 26.67 41.17 2.01
N THR A 773 27.70 42.01 2.10
CA THR A 773 27.59 43.48 2.09
C THR A 773 27.93 44.03 0.69
N PRO A 774 27.24 45.08 0.20
CA PRO A 774 26.24 45.89 0.89
C PRO A 774 24.88 45.20 1.01
N CYS A 775 24.20 45.40 2.14
CA CYS A 775 22.89 44.81 2.37
C CYS A 775 21.83 45.45 1.47
N PRO A 776 20.84 44.68 1.00
CA PRO A 776 19.85 45.19 0.06
C PRO A 776 19.01 46.30 0.69
N TYR A 777 18.88 47.40 -0.06
CA TYR A 777 18.11 48.58 0.31
C TYR A 777 17.25 49.01 -0.86
N ILE A 778 16.21 49.80 -0.60
CA ILE A 778 15.41 50.52 -1.60
C ILE A 778 15.38 52.00 -1.25
N CYS A 779 15.14 52.85 -2.24
CA CYS A 779 14.95 54.28 -1.95
C CYS A 779 13.61 54.51 -1.25
N VAL A 780 13.52 55.54 -0.40
CA VAL A 780 12.30 55.87 0.38
C VAL A 780 11.09 56.16 -0.51
N SER A 781 11.30 56.53 -1.79
CA SER A 781 10.25 56.85 -2.76
C SER A 781 10.74 56.59 -4.18
N ASP A 782 9.80 56.23 -5.08
CA ASP A 782 10.04 56.03 -6.53
C ASP A 782 10.58 57.28 -7.26
N ARG A 783 10.52 58.44 -6.62
CA ARG A 783 11.13 59.68 -7.15
C ARG A 783 12.66 59.65 -7.18
N TYR A 784 13.27 58.71 -6.44
CA TYR A 784 14.71 58.55 -6.32
C TYR A 784 15.16 57.28 -7.03
N ARG A 785 16.22 57.36 -7.82
CA ARG A 785 16.74 56.23 -8.59
C ARG A 785 17.91 55.55 -7.89
N MET A 786 17.89 54.21 -7.87
CA MET A 786 19.02 53.38 -7.46
C MET A 786 20.23 53.57 -8.39
N PRO A 787 21.47 53.42 -7.91
CA PRO A 787 21.86 52.95 -6.57
C PRO A 787 21.98 54.06 -5.51
N HIS A 788 22.17 55.33 -5.88
CA HIS A 788 22.47 56.41 -4.92
C HIS A 788 21.24 57.13 -4.34
N CYS A 789 20.03 56.79 -4.81
CA CYS A 789 18.78 57.45 -4.44
C CYS A 789 18.77 58.96 -4.73
N TYR A 790 19.30 59.33 -5.89
CA TYR A 790 19.28 60.70 -6.41
C TYR A 790 17.99 60.99 -7.18
N THR A 791 17.61 62.26 -7.26
CA THR A 791 16.58 62.73 -8.19
C THR A 791 17.08 62.70 -9.64
N ALA A 792 16.19 62.66 -10.62
CA ALA A 792 16.56 62.66 -12.04
C ALA A 792 17.45 63.87 -12.44
N LEU A 793 17.27 65.02 -11.78
CA LEU A 793 18.10 66.21 -11.98
C LEU A 793 19.51 66.04 -11.37
N GLU A 794 19.60 65.50 -10.16
CA GLU A 794 20.89 65.23 -9.50
C GLU A 794 21.68 64.17 -10.27
N GLU A 795 21.03 63.13 -10.79
CA GLU A 795 21.67 62.10 -11.63
C GLU A 795 22.24 62.71 -12.91
N LEU A 796 21.50 63.61 -13.58
CA LEU A 796 22.01 64.39 -14.71
C LEU A 796 23.20 65.26 -14.30
N ILE A 797 23.12 65.96 -13.17
CA ILE A 797 24.19 66.82 -12.68
C ILE A 797 25.48 66.01 -12.41
N TYR A 798 25.36 64.85 -11.78
CA TYR A 798 26.51 64.02 -11.41
C TYR A 798 27.06 63.18 -12.57
N THR A 799 26.24 62.77 -13.55
CA THR A 799 26.72 62.13 -14.79
C THR A 799 27.62 63.06 -15.60
N PHE A 800 27.38 64.38 -15.55
CA PHE A 800 28.26 65.39 -16.17
C PHE A 800 29.42 65.86 -15.27
N GLY A 801 29.81 65.08 -14.27
CA GLY A 801 30.96 65.40 -13.41
C GLY A 801 30.65 66.34 -12.25
N GLY A 802 29.37 66.47 -11.88
CA GLY A 802 28.91 67.22 -10.73
C GLY A 802 28.41 68.63 -11.06
N PRO A 803 27.88 69.35 -10.06
CA PRO A 803 27.18 70.63 -10.25
C PRO A 803 28.03 71.71 -10.92
N TRP A 804 29.35 71.67 -10.72
CA TRP A 804 30.27 72.63 -11.31
C TRP A 804 30.48 72.43 -12.82
N LEU A 805 30.71 71.19 -13.27
CA LEU A 805 30.91 70.89 -14.69
C LEU A 805 29.60 71.00 -15.49
N PHE A 806 28.48 70.54 -14.92
CA PHE A 806 27.16 70.71 -15.53
C PHE A 806 26.80 72.20 -15.68
N GLY A 807 27.09 73.03 -14.68
CA GLY A 807 26.90 74.48 -14.77
C GLY A 807 27.74 75.16 -15.86
N LEU A 808 28.99 74.72 -16.04
CA LEU A 808 29.86 75.21 -17.10
C LEU A 808 29.35 74.81 -18.49
N LEU A 809 28.96 73.55 -18.68
CA LEU A 809 28.38 73.07 -19.94
C LEU A 809 27.06 73.76 -20.29
N LEU A 810 26.18 73.95 -19.30
CA LEU A 810 24.91 74.66 -19.49
C LEU A 810 25.15 76.13 -19.85
N SER A 811 26.10 76.81 -19.21
CA SER A 811 26.44 78.19 -19.57
C SER A 811 27.05 78.28 -20.97
N GLY A 812 27.90 77.32 -21.36
CA GLY A 812 28.42 77.20 -22.73
C GLY A 812 27.32 76.98 -23.76
N LEU A 813 26.35 76.10 -23.47
CA LEU A 813 25.19 75.85 -24.33
C LEU A 813 24.30 77.10 -24.45
N LEU A 814 24.05 77.81 -23.36
CA LEU A 814 23.26 79.04 -23.37
C LEU A 814 23.94 80.17 -24.17
N ILE A 815 25.27 80.29 -24.09
CA ILE A 815 26.05 81.23 -24.91
C ILE A 815 25.96 80.83 -26.39
N LEU A 816 26.06 79.55 -26.71
CA LEU A 816 25.95 79.03 -28.07
C LEU A 816 24.53 79.22 -28.63
N LEU A 817 23.49 79.01 -27.82
CA LEU A 817 22.10 79.24 -28.18
C LEU A 817 21.79 80.73 -28.36
N ALA A 818 22.39 81.61 -27.54
CA ALA A 818 22.33 83.06 -27.72
C ALA A 818 23.01 83.50 -29.03
N LEU A 819 24.15 82.89 -29.38
CA LEU A 819 24.80 83.10 -30.68
C LEU A 819 23.93 82.62 -31.85
N VAL A 820 23.35 81.43 -31.76
CA VAL A 820 22.44 80.88 -32.80
C VAL A 820 21.18 81.73 -32.94
N LEU A 821 20.57 82.20 -31.84
CA LEU A 821 19.42 83.11 -31.87
C LEU A 821 19.78 84.51 -32.41
N SER A 822 21.02 84.97 -32.21
CA SER A 822 21.52 86.21 -32.82
C SER A 822 21.69 86.08 -34.35
N VAL A 823 22.12 84.91 -34.82
CA VAL A 823 22.25 84.59 -36.25
C VAL A 823 20.88 84.33 -36.89
N ALA A 824 19.94 83.72 -36.16
CA ALA A 824 18.57 83.52 -36.60
C ALA A 824 17.76 84.83 -36.71
N ARG A 825 18.09 85.85 -35.90
CA ARG A 825 17.49 87.20 -36.00
C ARG A 825 17.97 88.03 -37.19
N MET A 826 19.09 87.67 -37.84
CA MET A 826 19.58 88.37 -39.05
C MET A 826 18.97 87.84 -40.36
N LYS A 827 18.11 86.82 -40.35
CA LYS A 827 17.65 86.16 -41.58
C LYS A 827 16.14 86.11 -41.82
N PHE A 828 15.31 86.74 -40.98
CA PHE A 828 13.86 86.81 -41.21
C PHE A 828 13.27 88.16 -40.77
N ALA A 829 13.33 89.14 -41.68
CA ALA A 829 12.50 90.34 -41.67
C ALA A 829 11.91 90.53 -43.08
N GLY A 830 10.59 90.53 -43.19
CA GLY A 830 9.80 90.91 -44.38
C GLY A 830 9.03 89.74 -45.03
N THR A 831 7.74 89.57 -44.71
CA THR A 831 6.58 90.21 -45.38
C THR A 831 5.27 89.69 -44.80
N ASP A 832 4.34 90.61 -44.55
CA ASP A 832 2.99 90.46 -43.99
C ASP A 832 1.92 89.98 -45.00
N GLU A 833 0.79 89.50 -44.45
CA GLU A 833 -0.63 89.63 -44.85
C GLU A 833 -1.41 88.29 -44.71
N LEU A 834 -2.14 88.08 -43.58
CA LEU A 834 -3.58 88.36 -43.31
C LEU A 834 -4.50 87.11 -43.52
N PRO A 835 -5.66 87.00 -42.84
CA PRO A 835 -6.06 85.76 -42.14
C PRO A 835 -7.43 85.13 -42.50
N GLY A 836 -7.55 83.83 -42.21
CA GLY A 836 -8.80 83.06 -41.94
C GLY A 836 -9.42 82.29 -43.13
N PRO A 837 -10.41 81.37 -42.94
CA PRO A 837 -10.87 80.67 -41.73
C PRO A 837 -11.13 79.11 -41.88
N ALA A 838 -11.15 78.39 -40.74
CA ALA A 838 -11.92 77.13 -40.43
C ALA A 838 -11.66 75.82 -41.26
N PRO A 839 -12.19 74.63 -40.88
CA PRO A 839 -12.50 74.03 -39.56
C PRO A 839 -11.98 72.56 -39.37
N THR A 840 -12.24 72.04 -38.17
CA THR A 840 -12.31 70.65 -37.68
C THR A 840 -12.43 69.48 -38.68
N GLN A 841 -11.66 68.41 -38.44
CA GLN A 841 -12.21 67.05 -38.50
C GLN A 841 -11.92 66.27 -37.21
N GLN A 842 -13.00 65.77 -36.64
CA GLN A 842 -13.06 64.82 -35.54
C GLN A 842 -12.30 63.55 -35.90
N GLY A 843 -11.50 63.05 -34.95
CA GLY A 843 -10.96 61.70 -34.94
C GLY A 843 -11.14 61.14 -33.54
N SER A 844 -12.18 60.33 -33.40
CA SER A 844 -12.65 59.67 -32.19
C SER A 844 -11.60 58.81 -31.49
N GLN A 845 -11.73 58.76 -30.17
CA GLN A 845 -11.32 57.65 -29.30
C GLN A 845 -11.22 56.31 -30.04
N ILE A 846 -10.03 55.72 -30.02
CA ILE A 846 -9.86 54.28 -29.92
C ILE A 846 -8.94 54.07 -28.71
N ASP A 847 -9.59 53.73 -27.59
CA ASP A 847 -9.00 52.88 -26.56
C ASP A 847 -8.42 51.64 -27.25
N HIS A 848 -7.13 51.37 -27.07
CA HIS A 848 -6.56 50.03 -26.98
C HIS A 848 -5.08 50.15 -26.57
N SER A 849 -4.83 50.35 -25.27
CA SER A 849 -3.66 49.76 -24.63
C SER A 849 -4.17 48.70 -23.66
N PHE A 850 -4.73 47.62 -24.21
CA PHE A 850 -4.82 46.38 -23.46
C PHE A 850 -3.40 45.82 -23.32
N PRO A 851 -2.97 45.42 -22.12
CA PRO A 851 -1.77 44.60 -21.97
C PRO A 851 -1.97 43.30 -22.76
N PHE A 852 -0.94 42.92 -23.51
CA PHE A 852 -0.88 41.68 -24.25
C PHE A 852 -1.19 40.53 -23.29
N LEU A 853 -2.33 39.87 -23.50
CA LEU A 853 -2.62 38.58 -22.90
C LEU A 853 -1.56 37.62 -23.43
N GLU A 854 -0.59 37.26 -22.57
CA GLU A 854 0.08 35.97 -22.69
C GLU A 854 -1.01 34.92 -22.82
N SER A 855 -1.12 34.33 -24.01
CA SER A 855 -2.05 33.25 -24.22
C SER A 855 -1.66 32.14 -23.23
N LEU A 856 -2.65 31.58 -22.54
CA LEU A 856 -2.49 30.42 -21.65
C LEU A 856 -1.75 29.24 -22.34
N ASN A 857 -1.65 29.28 -23.67
CA ASN A 857 -0.93 28.33 -24.51
C ASN A 857 0.61 28.46 -24.41
N GLU A 858 1.15 29.62 -24.03
CA GLU A 858 2.58 29.79 -23.71
C GLU A 858 2.90 29.44 -22.25
N VAL A 859 1.91 29.58 -21.35
CA VAL A 859 2.03 29.15 -19.94
C VAL A 859 1.91 27.63 -19.79
N LEU A 860 1.21 26.94 -20.68
CA LEU A 860 1.23 25.46 -20.74
C LEU A 860 2.59 24.88 -21.19
N GLU A 861 3.48 25.70 -21.76
CA GLU A 861 4.86 25.29 -22.06
C GLU A 861 5.83 25.49 -20.87
N THR A 862 5.37 25.80 -19.65
CA THR A 862 6.25 25.95 -18.48
C THR A 862 6.53 24.64 -17.71
N ASN A 863 6.24 23.46 -18.27
CA ASN A 863 6.74 22.16 -17.77
C ASN A 863 8.20 21.89 -18.21
N ARG A 864 9.04 22.94 -18.21
CA ARG A 864 10.34 23.00 -18.93
C ARG A 864 11.50 22.21 -18.32
N ALA A 865 11.33 21.55 -17.17
CA ALA A 865 12.39 20.76 -16.53
C ALA A 865 12.19 19.23 -16.63
N GLU A 866 10.96 18.75 -16.86
CA GLU A 866 10.70 17.30 -16.97
C GLU A 866 10.97 16.76 -18.39
N GLU A 867 10.83 17.59 -19.44
CA GLU A 867 11.02 17.18 -20.85
C GLU A 867 12.47 16.70 -21.14
N SER A 868 13.49 17.24 -20.48
CA SER A 868 14.89 16.85 -20.75
C SER A 868 15.25 15.44 -20.27
N HIS A 869 14.55 14.92 -19.27
CA HIS A 869 14.81 13.57 -18.75
C HIS A 869 14.23 12.46 -19.63
N GLY A 870 13.24 12.77 -20.48
CA GLY A 870 12.62 11.83 -21.40
C GLY A 870 13.16 11.88 -22.83
N HIS A 871 13.92 12.91 -23.21
CA HIS A 871 14.40 13.08 -24.59
C HIS A 871 15.40 12.01 -25.01
N VAL A 872 15.09 11.27 -26.09
CA VAL A 872 15.93 10.21 -26.66
C VAL A 872 16.85 10.75 -27.75
N HIS A 873 16.26 11.28 -28.83
CA HIS A 873 16.98 11.65 -30.04
C HIS A 873 16.23 12.71 -30.86
N ARG A 874 17.00 13.51 -31.60
CA ARG A 874 16.53 14.56 -32.51
C ARG A 874 16.84 14.18 -33.95
N MET A 875 15.82 14.04 -34.78
CA MET A 875 15.97 13.86 -36.23
C MET A 875 15.75 15.19 -36.96
N TYR A 876 16.65 15.54 -37.86
CA TYR A 876 16.53 16.75 -38.68
C TYR A 876 15.82 16.46 -40.00
N PHE A 877 15.00 17.40 -40.45
CA PHE A 877 14.46 17.38 -41.81
C PHE A 877 15.57 17.68 -42.82
N MET A 878 15.57 16.95 -43.93
CA MET A 878 16.43 17.18 -45.07
C MET A 878 15.80 18.22 -46.01
N GLY A 879 16.64 18.96 -46.73
CA GLY A 879 16.24 20.01 -47.67
C GLY A 879 16.11 21.41 -47.03
N PRO A 880 16.36 22.50 -47.79
CA PRO A 880 16.37 23.89 -47.30
C PRO A 880 14.98 24.55 -47.19
N ASN A 881 13.90 23.75 -47.19
CA ASN A 881 12.51 24.22 -47.17
C ASN A 881 12.18 25.21 -48.30
N THR A 882 12.63 24.93 -49.51
CA THR A 882 12.33 25.76 -50.69
C THR A 882 11.18 25.16 -51.48
N PHE A 883 10.58 25.94 -52.40
CA PHE A 883 9.51 25.40 -53.25
C PHE A 883 9.99 24.26 -54.17
N SER A 884 11.27 24.25 -54.53
CA SER A 884 11.92 23.17 -55.30
C SER A 884 12.31 21.98 -54.45
N GLU A 885 12.69 22.21 -53.20
CA GLU A 885 13.15 21.17 -52.28
C GLU A 885 12.51 21.39 -50.89
N PRO A 886 11.31 20.83 -50.67
CA PRO A 886 10.62 20.91 -49.39
C PRO A 886 11.33 20.05 -48.33
N TRP A 887 10.95 20.28 -47.07
CA TRP A 887 11.39 19.41 -45.98
C TRP A 887 10.93 17.98 -46.18
N HIS A 888 11.82 17.03 -45.92
CA HIS A 888 11.50 15.61 -45.92
C HIS A 888 12.34 14.84 -44.89
N LEU A 889 11.80 13.74 -44.39
CA LEU A 889 12.47 12.78 -43.51
C LEU A 889 12.86 11.52 -44.29
N PRO A 890 13.97 10.86 -43.92
CA PRO A 890 14.36 9.59 -44.50
C PRO A 890 13.45 8.44 -44.03
N HIS A 891 13.18 7.47 -44.91
CA HIS A 891 12.39 6.25 -44.65
C HIS A 891 13.12 5.18 -43.82
N THR A 892 14.18 5.54 -43.12
CA THR A 892 14.93 4.62 -42.25
C THR A 892 15.07 5.27 -40.88
N PRO A 893 14.58 4.64 -39.80
CA PRO A 893 14.77 5.17 -38.46
C PRO A 893 16.27 5.22 -38.12
N ALA A 894 16.68 6.25 -37.37
CA ALA A 894 18.06 6.32 -36.89
C ALA A 894 18.35 5.18 -35.89
N GLU A 895 19.61 4.73 -35.81
CA GLU A 895 20.02 3.65 -34.90
C GLU A 895 19.56 3.90 -33.45
N GLN A 896 19.56 5.17 -33.02
CA GLN A 896 19.21 5.60 -31.66
C GLN A 896 17.71 5.46 -31.35
N ILE A 897 16.83 5.43 -32.36
CA ILE A 897 15.37 5.31 -32.17
C ILE A 897 14.81 3.94 -32.59
N THR A 898 15.63 3.09 -33.20
CA THR A 898 15.18 1.80 -33.78
C THR A 898 14.52 0.89 -32.74
N GLU A 899 14.93 1.00 -31.47
CA GLU A 899 14.35 0.19 -30.38
C GLU A 899 13.01 0.72 -29.86
N ILE A 900 12.70 2.01 -30.04
CA ILE A 900 11.49 2.66 -29.53
C ILE A 900 10.38 2.77 -30.58
N VAL A 901 10.70 2.61 -31.87
CA VAL A 901 9.72 2.65 -32.95
C VAL A 901 9.44 1.29 -33.59
N TYR A 902 8.24 1.14 -34.16
CA TYR A 902 7.95 0.09 -35.14
C TYR A 902 8.33 0.60 -36.54
N GLU A 903 9.29 -0.06 -37.18
CA GLU A 903 9.86 0.37 -38.47
C GLU A 903 8.80 0.57 -39.56
N ASP A 904 7.88 -0.39 -39.74
CA ASP A 904 6.80 -0.30 -40.74
C ASP A 904 5.81 0.85 -40.47
N ALA A 905 5.54 1.16 -39.20
CA ALA A 905 4.66 2.26 -38.82
C ALA A 905 5.39 3.61 -38.92
N PHE A 906 6.69 3.65 -38.63
CA PHE A 906 7.53 4.82 -38.82
C PHE A 906 7.60 5.21 -40.30
N ASN A 907 7.74 4.25 -41.21
CA ASN A 907 7.80 4.54 -42.65
C ASN A 907 6.50 5.15 -43.18
N ARG A 908 5.34 4.66 -42.73
CA ARG A 908 4.03 5.25 -43.05
C ARG A 908 3.90 6.67 -42.50
N PHE A 909 4.35 6.90 -41.28
CA PHE A 909 4.41 8.24 -40.68
C PHE A 909 5.30 9.19 -41.48
N VAL A 910 6.46 8.73 -41.96
CA VAL A 910 7.36 9.51 -42.81
C VAL A 910 6.69 9.86 -44.14
N ASP A 911 5.94 8.95 -44.76
CA ASP A 911 5.18 9.24 -45.99
C ASP A 911 4.14 10.35 -45.76
N GLU A 912 3.40 10.31 -44.65
CA GLU A 912 2.41 11.33 -44.29
C GLU A 912 3.06 12.69 -44.00
N ILE A 913 4.19 12.71 -43.27
CA ILE A 913 4.94 13.95 -43.02
C ILE A 913 5.50 14.54 -44.32
N ASN A 914 6.12 13.71 -45.17
CA ASN A 914 6.73 14.16 -46.42
C ASN A 914 5.70 14.72 -47.40
N THR A 915 4.52 14.10 -47.47
CA THR A 915 3.40 14.60 -48.27
C THR A 915 2.81 15.91 -47.72
N LEU A 916 2.73 16.06 -46.39
CA LEU A 916 2.29 17.31 -45.75
C LEU A 916 3.29 18.46 -45.96
N ALA A 917 4.58 18.16 -45.92
CA ALA A 917 5.66 19.13 -46.12
C ALA A 917 5.79 19.60 -47.58
N ALA A 918 5.36 18.79 -48.56
CA ALA A 918 5.45 19.12 -49.98
C ALA A 918 4.63 20.38 -50.38
N TYR A 919 5.22 21.22 -51.22
CA TYR A 919 4.54 22.41 -51.78
C TYR A 919 3.75 22.07 -53.04
N GLN A 920 2.61 22.74 -53.23
CA GLN A 920 1.88 22.63 -54.49
C GLN A 920 2.54 23.48 -55.59
N TRP A 921 2.49 23.02 -56.84
CA TRP A 921 3.18 23.65 -57.98
C TRP A 921 2.83 25.13 -58.20
N TRP A 922 1.60 25.54 -57.90
CA TRP A 922 1.16 26.93 -58.07
C TRP A 922 1.80 27.87 -57.04
N GLU A 923 2.21 27.37 -55.88
CA GLU A 923 2.81 28.18 -54.81
C GLU A 923 4.17 28.72 -55.23
N GLY A 924 4.98 27.87 -55.87
CA GLY A 924 6.26 28.25 -56.46
C GLY A 924 6.11 29.12 -57.71
N SER A 925 5.01 28.95 -58.46
CA SER A 925 4.70 29.79 -59.62
C SER A 925 4.39 31.24 -59.20
N ILE A 926 3.58 31.42 -58.15
CA ILE A 926 3.31 32.76 -57.58
C ILE A 926 4.59 33.40 -57.04
N TYR A 927 5.42 32.63 -56.34
CA TYR A 927 6.72 33.13 -55.86
C TYR A 927 7.61 33.60 -57.01
N SER A 928 7.71 32.81 -58.08
CA SER A 928 8.52 33.15 -59.26
C SER A 928 8.04 34.44 -59.94
N ILE A 929 6.72 34.63 -60.04
CA ILE A 929 6.12 35.86 -60.57
C ILE A 929 6.42 37.05 -59.65
N LEU A 930 6.23 36.90 -58.33
CA LEU A 930 6.50 37.95 -57.36
C LEU A 930 7.99 38.30 -57.26
N CYS A 931 8.90 37.35 -57.48
CA CYS A 931 10.35 37.61 -57.51
C CYS A 931 10.73 38.60 -58.61
N ILE A 932 10.05 38.54 -59.77
CA ILE A 932 10.28 39.46 -60.90
C ILE A 932 9.59 40.82 -60.65
N LEU A 933 8.37 40.81 -60.11
CA LEU A 933 7.55 42.02 -59.97
C LEU A 933 7.84 42.84 -58.71
N ALA A 934 8.07 42.19 -57.57
CA ALA A 934 8.24 42.80 -56.26
C ALA A 934 8.92 41.83 -55.27
N TYR A 935 10.25 41.81 -55.27
CA TYR A 935 11.06 40.89 -54.46
C TYR A 935 10.69 40.86 -52.95
N PRO A 936 10.43 41.99 -52.26
CA PRO A 936 10.02 41.95 -50.84
C PRO A 936 8.69 41.20 -50.62
N LEU A 937 7.76 41.31 -51.56
CA LEU A 937 6.49 40.57 -51.49
C LEU A 937 6.71 39.08 -51.76
N ALA A 938 7.61 38.72 -52.67
CA ALA A 938 8.01 37.33 -52.91
C ALA A 938 8.60 36.68 -51.64
N TRP A 939 9.50 37.38 -50.95
CA TRP A 939 10.08 36.90 -49.70
C TRP A 939 9.01 36.74 -48.61
N SER A 940 8.11 37.72 -48.46
CA SER A 940 7.00 37.64 -47.50
C SER A 940 6.04 36.48 -47.81
N TRP A 941 5.78 36.21 -49.09
CA TRP A 941 4.96 35.09 -49.56
C TRP A 941 5.60 33.75 -49.20
N GLN A 942 6.89 33.59 -49.46
CA GLN A 942 7.65 32.38 -49.12
C GLN A 942 7.64 32.13 -47.61
N GLN A 943 7.92 33.16 -46.80
CA GLN A 943 7.88 33.07 -45.34
C GLN A 943 6.50 32.73 -44.80
N TRP A 944 5.44 33.31 -45.37
CA TRP A 944 4.07 33.00 -45.00
C TRP A 944 3.69 31.55 -45.31
N ARG A 945 4.06 31.03 -46.50
CA ARG A 945 3.83 29.62 -46.86
C ARG A 945 4.59 28.66 -45.93
N ARG A 946 5.85 28.95 -45.61
CA ARG A 946 6.68 28.17 -44.68
C ARG A 946 6.04 28.08 -43.29
N ARG A 947 5.59 29.20 -42.73
CA ARG A 947 4.90 29.24 -41.43
C ARG A 947 3.63 28.38 -41.43
N LYS A 948 2.83 28.50 -42.49
CA LYS A 948 1.60 27.71 -42.64
C LYS A 948 1.88 26.20 -42.70
N LYS A 949 2.96 25.78 -43.36
CA LYS A 949 3.39 24.38 -43.42
C LYS A 949 3.87 23.85 -42.07
N LEU A 950 4.70 24.62 -41.35
CA LEU A 950 5.14 24.24 -40.00
C LEU A 950 3.97 24.10 -39.03
N GLN A 951 2.99 25.02 -39.07
CA GLN A 951 1.79 24.93 -38.25
C GLN A 951 1.00 23.65 -38.52
N ARG A 952 0.81 23.31 -39.80
CA ARG A 952 0.11 22.07 -40.18
C ARG A 952 0.86 20.80 -39.75
N LEU A 953 2.19 20.78 -39.86
CA LEU A 953 3.00 19.68 -39.36
C LEU A 953 2.91 19.52 -37.83
N ARG A 954 2.89 20.64 -37.09
CA ARG A 954 2.71 20.63 -35.63
C ARG A 954 1.32 20.13 -35.22
N GLU A 955 0.28 20.60 -35.90
CA GLU A 955 -1.11 20.15 -35.67
C GLU A 955 -1.27 18.66 -35.97
N PHE A 956 -0.69 18.20 -37.08
CA PHE A 956 -0.70 16.78 -37.45
C PHE A 956 -0.08 15.91 -36.35
N VAL A 957 1.16 16.21 -35.93
CA VAL A 957 1.86 15.41 -34.90
C VAL A 957 1.19 15.53 -33.52
N ARG A 958 0.65 16.69 -33.15
CA ARG A 958 0.06 16.91 -31.82
C ARG A 958 -1.35 16.32 -31.68
N SER A 959 -2.12 16.29 -32.76
CA SER A 959 -3.57 16.04 -32.66
C SER A 959 -4.19 15.12 -33.71
N GLU A 960 -3.60 14.97 -34.90
CA GLU A 960 -4.18 14.10 -35.95
C GLU A 960 -3.55 12.70 -35.97
N TYR A 961 -2.24 12.61 -35.71
CA TYR A 961 -1.50 11.35 -35.69
C TYR A 961 -1.58 10.67 -34.32
N ASP A 962 -1.82 9.36 -34.30
CA ASP A 962 -2.04 8.54 -33.10
C ASP A 962 -0.74 8.06 -32.41
N HIS A 963 0.41 8.54 -32.88
CA HIS A 963 1.75 8.13 -32.41
C HIS A 963 1.97 6.61 -32.52
N SER A 964 1.25 5.91 -33.41
CA SER A 964 1.29 4.45 -33.58
C SER A 964 2.67 3.89 -33.93
N CYS A 965 3.59 4.72 -34.43
CA CYS A 965 4.98 4.35 -34.63
C CYS A 965 5.73 4.10 -33.33
N LEU A 966 5.30 4.62 -32.17
CA LEU A 966 5.96 4.40 -30.88
C LEU A 966 5.53 3.08 -30.24
N ARG A 967 6.46 2.37 -29.59
CA ARG A 967 6.19 1.13 -28.86
C ARG A 967 5.46 1.38 -27.52
N SER A 968 5.84 2.43 -26.79
CA SER A 968 5.21 2.80 -25.51
C SER A 968 3.70 2.98 -25.64
N CYS A 969 2.94 2.34 -24.76
CA CYS A 969 1.49 2.52 -24.68
C CYS A 969 1.13 3.88 -24.08
N ARG A 970 1.90 4.36 -23.09
CA ARG A 970 1.67 5.65 -22.43
C ARG A 970 1.99 6.83 -23.34
N SER A 971 3.09 6.79 -24.09
CA SER A 971 3.44 7.88 -25.04
C SER A 971 2.36 8.05 -26.11
N ARG A 972 1.77 6.93 -26.57
CA ARG A 972 0.63 6.93 -27.49
C ARG A 972 -0.64 7.52 -26.86
N ALA A 973 -0.94 7.12 -25.63
CA ALA A 973 -2.15 7.58 -24.94
C ALA A 973 -2.12 9.08 -24.59
N LEU A 974 -0.94 9.64 -24.32
CA LEU A 974 -0.77 11.03 -23.89
C LEU A 974 -0.45 12.00 -25.05
N TYR A 975 -0.16 11.51 -26.26
CA TYR A 975 0.28 12.33 -27.40
C TYR A 975 1.53 13.20 -27.10
N GLU A 976 2.39 12.74 -26.19
CA GLU A 976 3.60 13.45 -25.72
C GLU A 976 4.92 12.86 -26.27
N GLY A 977 4.86 11.78 -27.06
CA GLY A 977 6.05 11.06 -27.50
C GLY A 977 6.82 11.69 -28.66
N LEU A 978 6.23 12.64 -29.39
CA LEU A 978 6.80 13.28 -30.58
C LEU A 978 6.54 14.79 -30.57
N LYS A 979 7.55 15.60 -30.92
CA LYS A 979 7.40 17.08 -31.03
C LYS A 979 8.13 17.63 -32.26
N VAL A 980 7.45 18.47 -33.04
CA VAL A 980 8.01 19.12 -34.24
C VAL A 980 8.33 20.59 -33.97
N THR A 981 9.57 20.96 -34.26
CA THR A 981 10.13 22.28 -33.99
C THR A 981 10.99 22.73 -35.18
N ALA A 982 11.24 24.03 -35.27
CA ALA A 982 12.01 24.61 -36.35
C ALA A 982 12.71 25.87 -35.89
N THR A 983 13.76 26.21 -36.61
CA THR A 983 14.54 27.43 -36.44
C THR A 983 13.73 28.68 -36.81
N PRO A 984 14.04 29.87 -36.25
CA PRO A 984 13.29 31.11 -36.49
C PRO A 984 13.23 31.56 -37.96
N ASP A 985 14.25 31.22 -38.74
CA ASP A 985 14.38 31.46 -40.18
C ASP A 985 13.61 30.43 -41.04
N LEU A 986 13.07 29.38 -40.42
CA LEU A 986 12.27 28.31 -41.02
C LEU A 986 12.99 27.54 -42.13
N MET A 987 14.32 27.54 -42.11
CA MET A 987 15.16 26.80 -43.08
C MET A 987 15.46 25.39 -42.56
N LEU A 988 15.66 25.24 -41.25
CA LEU A 988 15.91 23.94 -40.60
C LEU A 988 14.76 23.57 -39.66
N GLY A 989 14.15 22.41 -39.91
CA GLY A 989 13.16 21.78 -39.03
C GLY A 989 13.73 20.52 -38.38
N TYR A 990 13.18 20.11 -37.24
CA TYR A 990 13.54 18.87 -36.56
C TYR A 990 12.36 18.26 -35.79
N LEU A 991 12.47 16.96 -35.54
CA LEU A 991 11.52 16.11 -34.82
C LEU A 991 12.22 15.48 -33.60
N ASP A 992 11.69 15.75 -32.41
CA ASP A 992 12.21 15.25 -31.13
C ASP A 992 11.38 14.06 -30.63
N PHE A 993 12.07 13.02 -30.15
CA PHE A 993 11.48 11.78 -29.62
C PHE A 993 11.62 11.70 -28.09
N PHE A 994 10.53 11.39 -27.40
CA PHE A 994 10.46 11.29 -25.94
C PHE A 994 9.99 9.91 -25.45
N LEU A 995 10.59 9.41 -24.37
CA LEU A 995 10.21 8.15 -23.71
C LEU A 995 8.98 8.32 -22.83
N GLY A 996 8.07 7.35 -22.90
CA GLY A 996 6.98 7.19 -21.95
C GLY A 996 7.48 6.61 -20.63
N GLY A 997 6.88 7.01 -19.51
CA GLY A 997 7.31 6.56 -18.17
C GLY A 997 7.25 5.04 -17.93
N ASP A 998 6.55 4.31 -18.78
CA ASP A 998 6.43 2.84 -18.87
C ASP A 998 7.62 2.15 -19.56
N GLU A 999 8.45 2.88 -20.31
CA GLU A 999 9.64 2.36 -20.99
C GLU A 999 10.97 2.71 -20.29
N LYS A 1000 10.96 3.02 -18.99
CA LYS A 1000 12.17 3.31 -18.19
C LYS A 1000 13.06 2.07 -18.04
N ARG A 1001 13.81 1.72 -19.09
CA ARG A 1001 14.94 0.79 -19.06
C ARG A 1001 16.18 1.51 -18.53
N PRO A 1002 17.09 0.84 -17.81
CA PRO A 1002 18.31 1.48 -17.31
C PRO A 1002 19.25 2.01 -18.41
N ASP A 1003 19.07 1.55 -19.65
CA ASP A 1003 19.90 1.87 -20.82
C ASP A 1003 19.34 3.02 -21.69
N LEU A 1004 18.08 3.42 -21.46
CA LEU A 1004 17.33 4.42 -22.24
C LEU A 1004 16.67 5.43 -21.29
N PRO A 1005 16.88 6.75 -21.44
CA PRO A 1005 17.63 7.41 -22.50
C PRO A 1005 19.16 7.19 -22.38
N PRO A 1006 19.91 7.12 -23.50
CA PRO A 1006 21.35 6.92 -23.48
C PRO A 1006 22.03 8.04 -22.70
N ARG A 1007 23.02 7.68 -21.86
CA ARG A 1007 23.78 8.65 -21.05
C ARG A 1007 24.47 9.66 -21.96
N LEU A 1008 24.65 10.90 -21.50
CA LEU A 1008 25.20 11.99 -22.32
C LEU A 1008 26.53 11.61 -23.02
N ARG A 1009 27.41 10.86 -22.35
CA ARG A 1009 28.69 10.38 -22.94
C ARG A 1009 28.51 9.46 -24.16
N GLN A 1010 27.42 8.67 -24.20
CA GLN A 1010 27.10 7.78 -25.32
C GLN A 1010 26.45 8.53 -26.49
N ARG A 1011 26.06 9.80 -26.30
CA ARG A 1011 25.50 10.66 -27.36
C ARG A 1011 26.55 11.43 -28.15
N PHE A 1012 27.84 11.33 -27.77
CA PHE A 1012 28.93 11.96 -28.51
C PHE A 1012 29.52 11.02 -29.57
N PRO A 1013 29.82 11.53 -30.77
CA PRO A 1013 29.69 12.92 -31.21
C PRO A 1013 28.24 13.31 -31.54
N MET A 1014 27.77 14.44 -31.01
CA MET A 1014 26.48 15.02 -31.37
C MET A 1014 26.66 15.96 -32.57
N SER A 1015 25.95 15.70 -33.66
CA SER A 1015 25.94 16.59 -34.83
C SER A 1015 24.92 17.72 -34.64
N LEU A 1016 25.41 18.96 -34.59
CA LEU A 1016 24.57 20.15 -34.62
C LEU A 1016 24.63 20.77 -36.02
N ILE A 1017 23.46 20.98 -36.61
CA ILE A 1017 23.32 21.55 -37.95
C ILE A 1017 23.09 23.05 -37.81
N PHE A 1018 23.84 23.85 -38.58
CA PHE A 1018 23.58 25.27 -38.71
C PHE A 1018 22.32 25.50 -39.54
N GLY A 1019 21.40 26.33 -39.03
CA GLY A 1019 20.30 26.88 -39.83
C GLY A 1019 20.80 27.97 -40.77
N GLY A 1020 19.99 28.37 -41.74
CA GLY A 1020 20.34 29.35 -42.77
C GLY A 1020 21.09 28.75 -43.97
N ASP A 1021 21.13 29.51 -45.07
CA ASP A 1021 21.85 29.18 -46.31
C ASP A 1021 23.06 30.09 -46.56
N GLY A 1022 23.41 30.93 -45.59
CA GLY A 1022 24.51 31.89 -45.69
C GLY A 1022 24.19 33.13 -46.52
N SER A 1023 22.93 33.31 -46.94
CA SER A 1023 22.49 34.54 -47.60
C SER A 1023 22.40 35.70 -46.62
N TYR A 1024 22.38 36.94 -47.14
CA TYR A 1024 22.17 38.14 -46.33
C TYR A 1024 20.83 38.11 -45.57
N MET A 1025 19.83 37.40 -46.10
CA MET A 1025 18.49 37.28 -45.50
C MET A 1025 18.37 36.11 -44.51
N ALA A 1026 19.21 35.07 -44.64
CA ALA A 1026 19.24 33.89 -43.76
C ALA A 1026 20.71 33.48 -43.50
N PRO A 1027 21.44 34.24 -42.67
CA PRO A 1027 22.83 33.92 -42.35
C PRO A 1027 22.91 32.58 -41.60
N PHE A 1028 24.06 31.90 -41.71
CA PHE A 1028 24.27 30.68 -40.93
C PHE A 1028 24.16 30.99 -39.44
N SER A 1029 23.20 30.33 -38.77
CA SER A 1029 22.93 30.52 -37.35
C SER A 1029 22.87 29.16 -36.64
N LEU A 1030 23.61 29.05 -35.54
CA LEU A 1030 23.50 27.90 -34.65
C LEU A 1030 22.37 28.20 -33.67
N HIS A 1031 21.21 27.60 -33.88
CA HIS A 1031 20.11 27.74 -32.95
C HIS A 1031 20.29 26.76 -31.79
N SER A 1032 20.33 27.30 -30.57
CA SER A 1032 20.37 26.51 -29.34
C SER A 1032 19.02 26.63 -28.65
N ASP A 1033 18.29 25.53 -28.58
CA ASP A 1033 17.00 25.47 -27.91
C ASP A 1033 17.12 24.93 -26.48
N SER A 1034 16.06 25.10 -25.68
CA SER A 1034 16.06 24.74 -24.25
C SER A 1034 16.44 23.29 -23.99
N VAL A 1035 16.00 22.38 -24.88
CA VAL A 1035 16.33 20.94 -24.81
C VAL A 1035 17.83 20.71 -25.01
N LEU A 1036 18.42 21.30 -26.05
CA LEU A 1036 19.85 21.16 -26.31
C LEU A 1036 20.69 21.85 -25.24
N THR A 1037 20.30 23.05 -24.78
CA THR A 1037 20.99 23.72 -23.66
C THR A 1037 20.91 22.92 -22.37
N SER A 1038 19.75 22.31 -22.07
CA SER A 1038 19.56 21.48 -20.89
C SER A 1038 20.42 20.21 -20.97
N LEU A 1039 20.40 19.51 -22.11
CA LEU A 1039 21.24 18.33 -22.35
C LEU A 1039 22.74 18.65 -22.25
N MET A 1040 23.18 19.80 -22.75
CA MET A 1040 24.57 20.25 -22.60
C MET A 1040 24.91 20.72 -21.18
N SER A 1041 23.94 21.18 -20.40
CA SER A 1041 24.13 21.58 -19.00
C SER A 1041 24.20 20.40 -18.02
N GLN A 1042 23.80 19.19 -18.44
CA GLN A 1042 23.93 17.95 -17.67
C GLN A 1042 25.37 17.40 -17.58
N VAL A 1043 26.37 18.18 -18.02
CA VAL A 1043 27.81 17.83 -18.02
C VAL A 1043 28.43 17.98 -16.64
#